data_AF-A0A6N9C8A2-F1
#
_entry.id   AF-A0A6N9C8A2-F1
#
_cell.length_a   1.000
_cell.length_b   1.000
_cell.length_c   1.000
_cell.angle_alpha   90.00
_cell.angle_beta   90.00
_cell.angle_gamma   90.00
#
_symmetry.space_group_name_H-M   'P 1'
#
loop_
_entity.id
_entity.type
_entity.pdbx_description
1 polymer ?
#
loop_
_entity_poly.entity_id
_entity_poly.type
_entity_poly.pdbx_seq_one_letter_code
_entity_poly.pdbx_strand_id
1 'polypeptide(L)'
;MNNEEIRKKEEIESALATMIDGDFLETSKDLLAVLGYRSDRTANFPGTADHFIWRFPARNENTDTEQEFRKNVESVELVFQVSSEEIALDDQPMLFEAPTFDEGYVRTFTFFAIELTDKDYPRGKYAQFTREVNKRFIMPVVVFFRVRDCLTIGFVGRRQHRRDPDRDVLEQVTLIKDIRLDNPHRAHLDILFELSLGECAKWMSDHKEQENFDGLLAAWLARLDTEELNKKFYRELFNWFEWAVAEGKFPTDKNRTLKPEEHVIRLITRLLFVWFIKEKGLVADELFNEAQVSRLLKGYDRNTGDSYYRAVLQNLFFATLNTEIGSREFSQGGNSVHRNFSLYRYEDQMIAPDKLLGLFAQTPFINGGLFDCLDSFKATENGGYRIDCFSDKQYKKLSIANRLFFDNDRGLIPLLEHYKFTVEENTPIEQEVALDPELLGKVFENLLAAYTPETRSTVRKRTGSYYTPRPIVDYMVREALVTVLAEQVPPTESDAELWKDQLRYLLDYAQVCDDAGEWFNEDETDRIMRAISELKILDPAVGSGAFPMEVLHKLTLALRRLDPDNTRWEQLQRDRAGQRVGEAFDEKDDQTRREKLLEIDETFKRYRDSDFGRKLYLIQNSIFGVDVQSIACQIAKLRFFISLTIEQEPEGDIGNNFGIKPLPNLETRFVAANTLIGLQLSETRLLLQEDTVQQLW
;
A
#
# COMPACT_ATOMS: atom_id res chain seq x y z
N MET A 1 8.43 -13.41 -25.25
CA MET A 1 8.20 -12.01 -25.66
C MET A 1 8.48 -11.87 -27.14
N ASN A 2 7.71 -11.03 -27.84
CA ASN A 2 7.89 -10.73 -29.26
C ASN A 2 9.11 -9.77 -29.41
N ASN A 3 9.96 -9.95 -30.42
CA ASN A 3 11.16 -9.09 -30.61
C ASN A 3 10.79 -7.60 -30.78
N GLU A 4 9.60 -7.32 -31.30
CA GLU A 4 9.08 -5.97 -31.47
C GLU A 4 8.71 -5.28 -30.14
N GLU A 5 8.17 -6.03 -29.18
CA GLU A 5 7.83 -5.55 -27.84
C GLU A 5 9.10 -5.16 -27.06
N ILE A 6 10.14 -6.00 -27.13
CA ILE A 6 11.43 -5.73 -26.49
C ILE A 6 12.02 -4.43 -27.03
N ARG A 7 12.11 -4.31 -28.36
CA ARG A 7 12.64 -3.11 -29.02
C ARG A 7 11.86 -1.86 -28.61
N LYS A 8 10.52 -1.96 -28.54
CA LYS A 8 9.68 -0.81 -28.15
C LYS A 8 9.92 -0.38 -26.70
N LYS A 9 10.10 -1.33 -25.79
CA LYS A 9 10.43 -1.03 -24.38
C LYS A 9 11.82 -0.40 -24.24
N GLU A 10 12.81 -0.87 -25.03
CA GLU A 10 14.13 -0.24 -25.11
C GLU A 10 14.08 1.20 -25.66
N GLU A 11 13.23 1.47 -26.66
CA GLU A 11 12.98 2.83 -27.16
C GLU A 11 12.37 3.73 -26.08
N ILE A 12 11.40 3.23 -25.31
CA ILE A 12 10.77 3.96 -24.19
C ILE A 12 11.80 4.25 -23.10
N GLU A 13 12.58 3.26 -22.70
CA GLU A 13 13.65 3.41 -21.70
C GLU A 13 14.67 4.46 -22.14
N SER A 14 15.09 4.42 -23.41
CA SER A 14 16.00 5.43 -23.95
C SER A 14 15.39 6.83 -23.96
N ALA A 15 14.09 6.98 -24.22
CA ALA A 15 13.42 8.28 -24.21
C ALA A 15 13.23 8.83 -22.79
N LEU A 16 13.01 7.96 -21.79
CA LEU A 16 12.99 8.37 -20.39
C LEU A 16 14.36 8.89 -19.94
N ALA A 17 15.44 8.20 -20.31
CA ALA A 17 16.80 8.59 -19.92
C ALA A 17 17.20 9.99 -20.44
N THR A 18 16.68 10.44 -21.59
CA THR A 18 16.99 11.79 -22.10
C THR A 18 16.34 12.91 -21.28
N MET A 19 15.26 12.61 -20.53
CA MET A 19 14.54 13.59 -19.70
C MET A 19 15.33 14.07 -18.48
N ILE A 20 16.42 13.39 -18.11
CA ILE A 20 17.23 13.73 -16.92
C ILE A 20 17.90 15.10 -17.09
N ASP A 21 18.64 15.28 -18.19
CA ASP A 21 19.41 16.50 -18.47
C ASP A 21 18.78 17.34 -19.60
N GLY A 22 17.74 16.83 -20.25
CA GLY A 22 17.07 17.47 -21.37
C GLY A 22 16.06 18.55 -20.95
N ASP A 23 15.72 19.39 -21.92
CA ASP A 23 14.57 20.28 -21.82
C ASP A 23 13.29 19.45 -21.65
N PHE A 24 12.51 19.71 -20.60
CA PHE A 24 11.44 18.80 -20.21
C PHE A 24 10.29 18.80 -21.22
N LEU A 25 9.98 19.95 -21.81
CA LEU A 25 8.98 20.04 -22.88
C LEU A 25 9.38 19.21 -24.09
N GLU A 26 10.60 19.40 -24.61
CA GLU A 26 11.05 18.68 -25.81
C GLU A 26 11.19 17.17 -25.56
N THR A 27 11.76 16.77 -24.42
CA THR A 27 11.89 15.35 -24.08
C THR A 27 10.53 14.68 -23.79
N SER A 28 9.53 15.43 -23.29
CA SER A 28 8.14 14.96 -23.19
C SER A 28 7.51 14.71 -24.55
N LYS A 29 7.81 15.55 -25.56
CA LYS A 29 7.38 15.32 -26.94
C LYS A 29 8.04 14.07 -27.52
N ASP A 30 9.34 13.88 -27.27
CA ASP A 30 10.08 12.70 -27.74
C ASP A 30 9.51 11.40 -27.15
N LEU A 31 9.24 11.36 -25.84
CA LEU A 31 8.61 10.22 -25.18
C LEU A 31 7.23 9.92 -25.79
N LEU A 32 6.37 10.93 -25.93
CA LEU A 32 5.06 10.75 -26.54
C LEU A 32 5.16 10.31 -28.01
N ALA A 33 6.14 10.80 -28.76
CA ALA A 33 6.39 10.40 -30.13
C ALA A 33 6.84 8.93 -30.23
N VAL A 34 7.62 8.44 -29.26
CA VAL A 34 7.94 7.00 -29.13
C VAL A 34 6.66 6.21 -28.84
N LEU A 35 5.76 6.72 -28.00
CA LEU A 35 4.46 6.11 -27.73
C LEU A 35 3.47 6.21 -28.90
N GLY A 36 3.79 6.95 -29.96
CA GLY A 36 2.96 7.09 -31.16
C GLY A 36 2.03 8.31 -31.16
N TYR A 37 2.15 9.21 -30.18
CA TYR A 37 1.37 10.44 -30.12
C TYR A 37 2.17 11.62 -30.69
N ARG A 38 1.61 12.32 -31.68
CA ARG A 38 2.19 13.51 -32.30
C ARG A 38 1.09 14.51 -32.63
N SER A 39 1.34 15.80 -32.42
CA SER A 39 0.50 16.86 -32.95
C SER A 39 1.28 18.17 -33.05
N ASP A 40 0.95 18.98 -34.05
CA ASP A 40 1.46 20.33 -34.22
C ASP A 40 0.66 21.37 -33.40
N ARG A 41 -0.46 20.96 -32.77
CA ARG A 41 -1.32 21.83 -31.96
C ARG A 41 -0.67 22.18 -30.63
N THR A 42 0.17 23.19 -30.67
CA THR A 42 0.89 23.74 -29.52
C THR A 42 0.46 25.17 -29.23
N ALA A 43 0.83 25.69 -28.06
CA ALA A 43 0.70 27.11 -27.74
C ALA A 43 1.91 27.51 -26.90
N ASN A 44 2.60 28.57 -27.31
CA ASN A 44 3.72 29.09 -26.56
C ASN A 44 3.24 30.20 -25.62
N PHE A 45 3.52 30.04 -24.33
CA PHE A 45 3.23 31.03 -23.31
C PHE A 45 4.32 30.99 -22.23
N PRO A 46 4.53 32.08 -21.47
CA PRO A 46 5.41 32.06 -20.31
C PRO A 46 5.04 30.89 -19.40
N GLY A 47 5.95 29.94 -19.22
CA GLY A 47 5.69 28.69 -18.51
C GLY A 47 5.56 28.85 -17.00
N THR A 48 5.16 30.01 -16.47
CA THR A 48 5.00 30.21 -15.02
C THR A 48 3.59 29.78 -14.58
N ALA A 49 3.48 29.30 -13.33
CA ALA A 49 2.18 28.93 -12.76
C ALA A 49 1.17 30.09 -12.77
N ASP A 50 1.60 31.33 -12.45
CA ASP A 50 0.73 32.51 -12.49
C ASP A 50 0.21 32.81 -13.90
N HIS A 51 1.08 32.68 -14.91
CA HIS A 51 0.65 32.90 -16.29
C HIS A 51 -0.32 31.81 -16.75
N PHE A 52 -0.05 30.54 -16.41
CA PHE A 52 -0.96 29.43 -16.68
C PHE A 52 -2.35 29.67 -16.06
N ILE A 53 -2.41 30.05 -14.78
CA ILE A 53 -3.67 30.33 -14.06
C ILE A 53 -4.41 31.51 -14.69
N TRP A 54 -3.70 32.59 -15.04
CA TRP A 54 -4.28 33.75 -15.71
C TRP A 54 -4.83 33.39 -17.10
N ARG A 55 -4.09 32.55 -17.85
CA ARG A 55 -4.45 32.17 -19.22
C ARG A 55 -5.63 31.18 -19.26
N PHE A 56 -5.71 30.31 -18.26
CA PHE A 56 -6.73 29.27 -18.12
C PHE A 56 -7.44 29.44 -16.77
N PRO A 57 -8.39 30.39 -16.65
CA PRO A 57 -9.07 30.64 -15.40
C PRO A 57 -9.95 29.45 -14.99
N ALA A 58 -9.92 29.10 -13.71
CA ALA A 58 -10.85 28.13 -13.16
C ALA A 58 -12.18 28.81 -12.83
N ARG A 59 -13.28 28.03 -12.78
CA ARG A 59 -14.60 28.56 -12.36
C ARG A 59 -14.58 29.13 -10.93
N ASN A 60 -13.77 28.54 -10.06
CA ASN A 60 -13.51 29.01 -8.70
C ASN A 60 -12.04 29.41 -8.62
N GLU A 61 -11.78 30.69 -8.46
CA GLU A 61 -10.43 31.27 -8.37
C GLU A 61 -9.97 31.41 -6.91
N ASN A 62 -8.65 31.53 -6.70
CA ASN A 62 -8.02 31.76 -5.39
C ASN A 62 -8.28 30.68 -4.34
N THR A 63 -8.50 29.43 -4.76
CA THR A 63 -8.59 28.29 -3.85
C THR A 63 -7.24 27.96 -3.24
N ASP A 64 -7.21 27.34 -2.06
CA ASP A 64 -5.94 26.90 -1.43
C ASP A 64 -5.15 25.95 -2.33
N THR A 65 -5.85 25.08 -3.08
CA THR A 65 -5.23 24.20 -4.08
C THR A 65 -4.50 24.98 -5.17
N GLU A 66 -5.02 26.16 -5.54
CA GLU A 66 -4.40 27.04 -6.52
C GLU A 66 -3.17 27.74 -5.93
N GLN A 67 -3.25 28.18 -4.67
CA GLN A 67 -2.12 28.78 -3.96
C GLN A 67 -0.98 27.77 -3.76
N GLU A 68 -1.31 26.54 -3.37
CA GLU A 68 -0.35 25.44 -3.25
C GLU A 68 0.26 25.06 -4.59
N PHE A 69 -0.51 25.08 -5.68
CA PHE A 69 0.02 24.89 -7.03
C PHE A 69 1.04 25.98 -7.39
N ARG A 70 0.72 27.26 -7.17
CA ARG A 70 1.65 28.39 -7.41
C ARG A 70 2.95 28.25 -6.62
N LYS A 71 2.88 27.76 -5.39
CA LYS A 71 4.02 27.64 -4.48
C LYS A 71 4.98 26.51 -4.84
N ASN A 72 4.50 25.47 -5.49
CA ASN A 72 5.24 24.22 -5.68
C ASN A 72 5.61 23.94 -7.14
N VAL A 73 5.11 24.72 -8.10
CA VAL A 73 5.35 24.54 -9.53
C VAL A 73 6.41 25.52 -10.02
N GLU A 74 7.49 24.99 -10.60
CA GLU A 74 8.55 25.78 -11.23
C GLU A 74 8.17 26.20 -12.64
N SER A 75 7.66 25.24 -13.43
CA SER A 75 7.20 25.50 -14.80
C SER A 75 5.94 24.71 -15.17
N VAL A 76 5.14 25.26 -16.09
CA VAL A 76 3.97 24.63 -16.71
C VAL A 76 4.03 24.89 -18.21
N GLU A 77 4.15 23.83 -18.99
CA GLU A 77 4.28 23.90 -20.45
C GLU A 77 3.27 23.00 -21.13
N LEU A 78 2.63 23.51 -22.18
CA LEU A 78 1.74 22.70 -23.02
C LEU A 78 2.60 21.90 -24.00
N VAL A 79 2.53 20.57 -23.92
CA VAL A 79 3.27 19.68 -24.83
C VAL A 79 2.63 19.71 -26.20
N PHE A 80 1.36 19.27 -26.30
CA PHE A 80 0.47 19.45 -27.45
C PHE A 80 -0.94 18.95 -27.12
N GLN A 81 -1.88 19.19 -28.04
CA GLN A 81 -3.24 18.66 -28.03
C GLN A 81 -3.45 17.68 -29.19
N VAL A 82 -3.84 16.43 -28.93
CA VAL A 82 -4.14 15.42 -29.96
C VAL A 82 -5.64 15.29 -30.17
N SER A 83 -6.10 15.41 -31.40
CA SER A 83 -7.51 15.31 -31.77
C SER A 83 -7.93 13.93 -32.27
N SER A 84 -9.24 13.66 -32.27
CA SER A 84 -9.83 12.44 -32.86
C SER A 84 -9.38 12.16 -34.30
N GLU A 85 -9.16 13.20 -35.10
CA GLU A 85 -8.79 13.09 -36.51
C GLU A 85 -7.33 12.65 -36.66
N GLU A 86 -6.44 13.12 -35.78
CA GLU A 86 -5.05 12.70 -35.72
C GLU A 86 -4.90 11.28 -35.14
N ILE A 87 -5.81 10.87 -34.25
CA ILE A 87 -5.85 9.50 -33.69
C ILE A 87 -6.28 8.47 -34.74
N ALA A 88 -7.17 8.85 -35.67
CA ALA A 88 -7.74 7.96 -36.68
C ALA A 88 -6.83 7.74 -37.92
N LEU A 89 -5.68 8.41 -38.00
CA LEU A 89 -4.86 8.48 -39.20
C LEU A 89 -3.41 8.06 -38.94
N ASP A 90 -3.07 6.82 -39.25
CA ASP A 90 -1.69 6.40 -39.50
C ASP A 90 -1.34 6.39 -41.02
N ASP A 91 -2.29 6.76 -41.90
CA ASP A 91 -2.11 6.63 -43.37
C ASP A 91 -2.88 7.60 -44.29
N GLN A 92 -3.45 8.73 -43.82
CA GLN A 92 -3.95 9.80 -44.73
C GLN A 92 -3.53 11.21 -44.32
N PRO A 93 -3.31 12.14 -45.28
CA PRO A 93 -2.93 13.51 -44.98
C PRO A 93 -4.12 14.31 -44.43
N MET A 94 -3.87 14.96 -43.30
CA MET A 94 -4.64 16.02 -42.62
C MET A 94 -5.72 16.70 -43.49
N LEU A 95 -6.99 16.56 -43.11
CA LEU A 95 -8.10 17.30 -43.75
C LEU A 95 -8.77 18.36 -42.85
N PHE A 96 -8.23 18.63 -41.66
CA PHE A 96 -8.72 19.71 -40.79
C PHE A 96 -7.54 20.49 -40.19
N GLU A 97 -7.15 21.56 -40.87
CA GLU A 97 -6.20 22.56 -40.37
C GLU A 97 -6.86 23.43 -39.31
N ALA A 98 -6.63 23.11 -38.06
CA ALA A 98 -6.51 24.12 -37.01
C ALA A 98 -5.10 23.97 -36.42
N PRO A 99 -4.08 24.71 -36.93
CA PRO A 99 -2.69 24.59 -36.48
C PRO A 99 -2.46 25.19 -35.08
N THR A 100 -3.51 25.63 -34.39
CA THR A 100 -3.46 26.31 -33.10
C THR A 100 -4.28 25.57 -32.06
N PHE A 101 -3.80 25.54 -30.82
CA PHE A 101 -4.52 24.99 -29.66
C PHE A 101 -5.98 25.49 -29.60
N ASP A 102 -6.93 24.56 -29.43
CA ASP A 102 -8.37 24.86 -29.36
C ASP A 102 -8.92 24.56 -27.97
N GLU A 103 -9.34 25.61 -27.27
CA GLU A 103 -9.91 25.57 -25.92
C GLU A 103 -11.31 24.92 -25.85
N GLY A 104 -12.02 24.80 -26.97
CA GLY A 104 -13.40 24.33 -27.04
C GLY A 104 -13.59 22.88 -27.53
N TYR A 105 -12.51 22.19 -27.90
CA TYR A 105 -12.62 20.90 -28.60
C TYR A 105 -12.67 19.70 -27.64
N VAL A 106 -13.91 19.27 -27.33
CA VAL A 106 -14.22 18.22 -26.32
C VAL A 106 -13.56 16.85 -26.60
N ARG A 107 -13.23 16.55 -27.86
CA ARG A 107 -12.70 15.23 -28.29
C ARG A 107 -11.19 15.23 -28.55
N THR A 108 -10.43 15.73 -27.59
CA THR A 108 -8.95 15.80 -27.65
C THR A 108 -8.31 15.32 -26.36
N PHE A 109 -7.10 14.75 -26.47
CA PHE A 109 -6.18 14.61 -25.34
C PHE A 109 -5.27 15.82 -25.30
N THR A 110 -5.15 16.45 -24.14
CA THR A 110 -4.16 17.53 -23.94
C THR A 110 -3.08 17.06 -23.00
N PHE A 111 -1.81 17.31 -23.36
CA PHE A 111 -0.65 16.91 -22.57
C PHE A 111 0.06 18.15 -22.03
N PHE A 112 0.31 18.18 -20.72
CA PHE A 112 1.12 19.22 -20.08
C PHE A 112 2.37 18.62 -19.43
N ALA A 113 3.48 19.32 -19.53
CA ALA A 113 4.71 19.07 -18.79
C ALA A 113 4.82 20.09 -17.65
N ILE A 114 4.96 19.62 -16.43
CA ILE A 114 5.04 20.44 -15.21
C ILE A 114 6.28 20.05 -14.42
N GLU A 115 7.18 21.01 -14.19
CA GLU A 115 8.29 20.81 -13.26
C GLU A 115 7.88 21.30 -11.88
N LEU A 116 8.03 20.45 -10.87
CA LEU A 116 7.77 20.83 -9.48
C LEU A 116 9.10 21.16 -8.78
N THR A 117 9.01 21.96 -7.71
CA THR A 117 10.18 22.30 -6.91
C THR A 117 10.83 21.06 -6.33
N ASP A 118 12.15 21.05 -6.20
CA ASP A 118 12.91 19.90 -5.69
C ASP A 118 12.57 19.56 -4.22
N LYS A 119 11.52 18.75 -4.04
CA LYS A 119 10.98 18.25 -2.77
C LYS A 119 10.36 16.88 -2.98
N ASP A 120 10.25 16.10 -1.91
CA ASP A 120 9.50 14.85 -1.94
C ASP A 120 8.01 15.16 -1.82
N TYR A 121 7.22 14.72 -2.80
CA TYR A 121 5.78 14.93 -2.84
C TYR A 121 5.03 13.62 -2.53
N PRO A 122 4.09 13.62 -1.56
CA PRO A 122 3.21 12.49 -1.35
C PRO A 122 2.25 12.33 -2.53
N ARG A 123 1.69 11.13 -2.72
CA ARG A 123 0.75 10.83 -3.81
C ARG A 123 -0.41 11.84 -3.91
N GLY A 124 -0.97 12.22 -2.76
CA GLY A 124 -2.03 13.23 -2.63
C GLY A 124 -1.73 14.57 -3.29
N LYS A 125 -0.47 15.03 -3.30
CA LYS A 125 -0.08 16.30 -3.93
C LYS A 125 -0.10 16.22 -5.45
N TYR A 126 0.39 15.12 -6.03
CA TYR A 126 0.27 14.89 -7.47
C TYR A 126 -1.20 14.83 -7.89
N ALA A 127 -2.05 14.11 -7.14
CA ALA A 127 -3.48 14.05 -7.43
C ALA A 127 -4.16 15.43 -7.32
N GLN A 128 -3.81 16.22 -6.31
CA GLN A 128 -4.28 17.60 -6.14
C GLN A 128 -3.91 18.45 -7.36
N PHE A 129 -2.65 18.42 -7.80
CA PHE A 129 -2.17 19.19 -8.96
C PHE A 129 -2.77 18.70 -10.28
N THR A 130 -2.95 17.39 -10.49
CA THR A 130 -3.64 16.86 -11.68
C THR A 130 -5.07 17.38 -11.77
N ARG A 131 -5.81 17.42 -10.65
CA ARG A 131 -7.16 18.00 -10.58
C ARG A 131 -7.15 19.50 -10.78
N GLU A 132 -6.16 20.20 -10.21
CA GLU A 132 -6.00 21.65 -10.36
C GLU A 132 -5.83 22.01 -11.84
N VAL A 133 -4.99 21.31 -12.58
CA VAL A 133 -4.87 21.51 -14.03
C VAL A 133 -6.18 21.17 -14.73
N ASN A 134 -6.75 19.98 -14.48
CA ASN A 134 -7.92 19.50 -15.21
C ASN A 134 -9.19 20.34 -14.99
N LYS A 135 -9.39 20.96 -13.81
CA LYS A 135 -10.61 21.74 -13.54
C LYS A 135 -10.76 22.98 -14.44
N ARG A 136 -9.70 23.36 -15.17
CA ARG A 136 -9.64 24.50 -16.11
C ARG A 136 -9.99 24.14 -17.55
N PHE A 137 -10.04 22.85 -17.87
CA PHE A 137 -10.28 22.35 -19.22
C PHE A 137 -11.58 21.57 -19.27
N ILE A 138 -12.22 21.50 -20.44
CA ILE A 138 -13.42 20.68 -20.69
C ILE A 138 -13.06 19.29 -21.24
N MET A 139 -11.87 19.14 -21.80
CA MET A 139 -11.29 17.89 -22.29
C MET A 139 -10.36 17.26 -21.26
N PRO A 140 -10.08 15.93 -21.32
CA PRO A 140 -9.09 15.29 -20.47
C PRO A 140 -7.68 15.84 -20.67
N VAL A 141 -7.02 16.14 -19.55
CA VAL A 141 -5.63 16.57 -19.53
C VAL A 141 -4.77 15.53 -18.83
N VAL A 142 -3.76 15.04 -19.54
CA VAL A 142 -2.68 14.20 -19.00
C VAL A 142 -1.55 15.12 -18.58
N VAL A 143 -1.07 14.95 -17.36
CA VAL A 143 -0.04 15.81 -16.78
C VAL A 143 1.21 14.99 -16.49
N PHE A 144 2.34 15.39 -17.06
CA PHE A 144 3.65 14.83 -16.81
C PHE A 144 4.34 15.72 -15.78
N PHE A 145 4.61 15.17 -14.60
CA PHE A 145 5.35 15.86 -13.55
C PHE A 145 6.80 15.38 -13.52
N ARG A 146 7.76 16.30 -13.59
CA ARG A 146 9.16 15.99 -13.32
C ARG A 146 9.57 16.54 -11.96
N VAL A 147 10.20 15.68 -11.17
CA VAL A 147 10.86 16.03 -9.91
C VAL A 147 12.16 15.25 -9.84
N ARG A 148 13.29 15.93 -9.75
CA ARG A 148 14.63 15.30 -9.80
C ARG A 148 14.76 14.37 -11.02
N ASP A 149 15.08 13.11 -10.78
CA ASP A 149 15.30 12.02 -11.72
C ASP A 149 14.05 11.12 -11.90
N CYS A 150 12.87 11.64 -11.53
CA CYS A 150 11.61 10.90 -11.59
C CYS A 150 10.55 11.62 -12.43
N LEU A 151 9.82 10.84 -13.21
CA LEU A 151 8.60 11.24 -13.92
C LEU A 151 7.37 10.63 -13.24
N THR A 152 6.35 11.45 -12.99
CA THR A 152 5.02 10.99 -12.56
C THR A 152 3.99 11.41 -13.58
N ILE A 153 3.16 10.48 -14.05
CA ILE A 153 2.09 10.77 -15.02
C ILE A 153 0.76 10.76 -14.29
N GLY A 154 0.05 11.88 -14.32
CA GLY A 154 -1.30 12.03 -13.77
C GLY A 154 -2.37 12.11 -14.84
N PHE A 155 -3.42 11.33 -14.65
CA PHE A 155 -4.59 11.28 -15.51
C PHE A 155 -5.86 11.29 -14.67
N VAL A 156 -6.91 11.97 -15.14
CA VAL A 156 -8.20 11.97 -14.45
C VAL A 156 -9.34 11.74 -15.44
N GLY A 157 -10.16 10.72 -15.12
CA GLY A 157 -11.38 10.43 -15.85
C GLY A 157 -12.41 11.54 -15.67
N ARG A 158 -13.36 11.61 -16.60
CA ARG A 158 -14.46 12.57 -16.56
C ARG A 158 -15.75 11.84 -16.83
N ARG A 159 -16.79 12.21 -16.08
CA ARG A 159 -18.16 11.80 -16.38
C ARG A 159 -19.09 12.99 -16.33
N GLN A 160 -20.17 12.90 -17.10
CA GLN A 160 -21.23 13.90 -17.04
C GLN A 160 -21.86 13.94 -15.64
N HIS A 161 -22.19 15.14 -15.18
CA HIS A 161 -22.81 15.35 -13.89
C HIS A 161 -24.26 14.84 -13.91
N ARG A 162 -24.62 14.00 -12.95
CA ARG A 162 -25.91 13.26 -12.93
C ARG A 162 -27.16 14.15 -12.84
N ARG A 163 -27.02 15.42 -12.44
CA ARG A 163 -28.14 16.36 -12.26
C ARG A 163 -28.06 17.61 -13.12
N ASP A 164 -26.91 17.89 -13.73
CA ASP A 164 -26.65 19.10 -14.48
C ASP A 164 -25.93 18.69 -15.77
N PRO A 165 -26.63 18.61 -16.91
CA PRO A 165 -26.06 18.12 -18.15
C PRO A 165 -24.96 19.03 -18.72
N ASP A 166 -24.85 20.27 -18.24
CA ASP A 166 -23.83 21.24 -18.65
C ASP A 166 -22.59 21.22 -17.73
N ARG A 167 -22.51 20.23 -16.84
CA ARG A 167 -21.37 20.02 -15.94
C ARG A 167 -20.78 18.63 -16.10
N ASP A 168 -19.47 18.57 -15.95
CA ASP A 168 -18.72 17.33 -15.77
C ASP A 168 -18.18 17.24 -14.35
N VAL A 169 -17.97 16.00 -13.91
CA VAL A 169 -17.35 15.67 -12.62
C VAL A 169 -16.04 14.96 -12.93
N LEU A 170 -14.95 15.50 -12.37
CA LEU A 170 -13.66 14.82 -12.35
C LEU A 170 -13.78 13.57 -11.46
N GLU A 171 -13.36 12.44 -12.00
CA GLU A 171 -13.38 11.17 -11.28
C GLU A 171 -12.11 10.99 -10.43
N GLN A 172 -11.84 9.75 -10.04
CA GLN A 172 -10.63 9.38 -9.34
C GLN A 172 -9.40 9.70 -10.21
N VAL A 173 -8.39 10.33 -9.61
CA VAL A 173 -7.11 10.55 -10.30
C VAL A 173 -6.36 9.23 -10.35
N THR A 174 -5.79 8.91 -11.51
CA THR A 174 -4.92 7.76 -11.70
C THR A 174 -3.49 8.24 -11.96
N LEU A 175 -2.55 7.69 -11.20
CA LEU A 175 -1.14 8.06 -11.25
C LEU A 175 -0.29 6.87 -11.68
N ILE A 176 0.67 7.11 -12.57
CA ILE A 176 1.86 6.27 -12.74
C ILE A 176 2.99 7.04 -12.05
N LYS A 177 3.27 6.68 -10.80
CA LYS A 177 4.10 7.48 -9.89
C LYS A 177 5.56 7.01 -9.89
N ASP A 178 6.48 7.96 -9.74
CA ASP A 178 7.92 7.74 -9.54
C ASP A 178 8.57 6.82 -10.58
N ILE A 179 8.33 7.08 -11.86
CA ILE A 179 9.09 6.47 -12.94
C ILE A 179 10.50 7.03 -12.91
N ARG A 180 11.45 6.26 -12.35
CA ARG A 180 12.88 6.59 -12.43
C ARG A 180 13.31 6.68 -13.88
N LEU A 181 13.95 7.79 -14.23
CA LEU A 181 14.35 8.11 -15.59
C LEU A 181 15.61 7.34 -16.03
N ASP A 182 16.50 7.02 -15.09
CA ASP A 182 17.77 6.33 -15.34
C ASP A 182 17.65 4.80 -15.37
N ASN A 183 16.73 4.26 -14.56
CA ASN A 183 16.50 2.84 -14.37
C ASN A 183 15.03 2.59 -14.03
N PRO A 184 14.14 2.71 -15.04
CA PRO A 184 12.71 2.57 -14.85
C PRO A 184 12.34 1.15 -14.42
N HIS A 185 11.36 1.04 -13.54
CA HIS A 185 10.83 -0.26 -13.15
C HIS A 185 10.21 -0.96 -14.37
N ARG A 186 10.41 -2.29 -14.49
CA ARG A 186 9.84 -3.09 -15.58
C ARG A 186 8.34 -2.85 -15.77
N ALA A 187 7.58 -2.84 -14.69
CA ALA A 187 6.14 -2.55 -14.72
C ALA A 187 5.81 -1.17 -15.33
N HIS A 188 6.65 -0.15 -15.12
CA HIS A 188 6.43 1.17 -15.74
C HIS A 188 6.64 1.10 -17.25
N LEU A 189 7.68 0.39 -17.71
CA LEU A 189 7.90 0.15 -19.14
C LEU A 189 6.74 -0.64 -19.75
N ASP A 190 6.21 -1.64 -19.04
CA ASP A 190 5.05 -2.41 -19.46
C ASP A 190 3.81 -1.50 -19.59
N ILE A 191 3.50 -0.68 -18.58
CA ILE A 191 2.37 0.27 -18.61
C ILE A 191 2.52 1.27 -19.76
N LEU A 192 3.69 1.91 -19.91
CA LEU A 192 3.94 2.87 -20.99
C LEU A 192 3.82 2.22 -22.37
N PHE A 193 4.35 1.00 -22.55
CA PHE A 193 4.19 0.24 -23.77
C PHE A 193 2.72 -0.04 -24.09
N GLU A 194 1.94 -0.46 -23.08
CA GLU A 194 0.51 -0.73 -23.23
C GLU A 194 -0.33 0.52 -23.52
N LEU A 195 0.16 1.71 -23.12
CA LEU A 195 -0.42 3.02 -23.47
C LEU A 195 0.02 3.53 -24.84
N SER A 196 0.92 2.85 -25.54
CA SER A 196 1.30 3.28 -26.90
C SER A 196 0.10 3.18 -27.84
N LEU A 197 0.01 4.12 -28.79
CA LEU A 197 -1.13 4.21 -29.71
C LEU A 197 -1.38 2.91 -30.46
N GLY A 198 -0.32 2.19 -30.84
CA GLY A 198 -0.42 0.88 -31.49
C GLY A 198 -1.05 -0.20 -30.61
N GLU A 199 -0.73 -0.23 -29.30
CA GLU A 199 -1.34 -1.17 -28.36
C GLU A 199 -2.77 -0.77 -27.97
N CYS A 200 -3.06 0.53 -27.92
CA CYS A 200 -4.42 1.02 -27.78
C CYS A 200 -5.27 0.68 -29.01
N ALA A 201 -4.74 0.81 -30.23
CA ALA A 201 -5.43 0.44 -31.47
C ALA A 201 -5.75 -1.06 -31.54
N LYS A 202 -4.80 -1.92 -31.15
CA LYS A 202 -5.06 -3.37 -31.00
C LYS A 202 -6.18 -3.63 -30.00
N TRP A 203 -6.13 -2.99 -28.84
CA TRP A 203 -7.17 -3.13 -27.82
C TRP A 203 -8.54 -2.69 -28.35
N MET A 204 -8.63 -1.55 -29.05
CA MET A 204 -9.87 -1.07 -29.65
C MET A 204 -10.43 -2.06 -30.67
N SER A 205 -9.60 -2.59 -31.57
CA SER A 205 -9.99 -3.62 -32.53
C SER A 205 -10.51 -4.89 -31.83
N ASP A 206 -9.79 -5.38 -30.83
CA ASP A 206 -10.16 -6.61 -30.09
C ASP A 206 -11.48 -6.45 -29.33
N HIS A 207 -11.78 -5.23 -28.84
CA HIS A 207 -13.00 -4.91 -28.09
C HIS A 207 -14.12 -4.33 -28.96
N LYS A 208 -13.90 -4.17 -30.27
CA LYS A 208 -14.83 -3.57 -31.24
C LYS A 208 -15.22 -2.12 -30.90
N GLU A 209 -14.29 -1.39 -30.28
CA GLU A 209 -14.42 0.03 -30.05
C GLU A 209 -14.09 0.83 -31.32
N GLN A 210 -14.58 2.07 -31.40
CA GLN A 210 -14.29 2.93 -32.55
C GLN A 210 -12.87 3.48 -32.47
N GLU A 211 -12.15 3.52 -33.60
CA GLU A 211 -10.82 4.15 -33.71
C GLU A 211 -10.95 5.69 -33.71
N ASN A 212 -11.38 6.23 -32.58
CA ASN A 212 -11.55 7.66 -32.34
C ASN A 212 -11.16 7.99 -30.90
N PHE A 213 -11.34 9.25 -30.51
CA PHE A 213 -11.03 9.70 -29.16
C PHE A 213 -11.75 8.90 -28.06
N ASP A 214 -13.03 8.56 -28.26
CA ASP A 214 -13.81 7.84 -27.24
C ASP A 214 -13.25 6.42 -27.03
N GLY A 215 -12.88 5.73 -28.12
CA GLY A 215 -12.23 4.42 -28.05
C GLY A 215 -10.82 4.47 -27.45
N LEU A 216 -10.03 5.50 -27.77
CA LEU A 216 -8.69 5.68 -27.20
C LEU A 216 -8.78 5.97 -25.69
N LEU A 217 -9.72 6.82 -25.28
CA LEU A 217 -9.98 7.10 -23.87
C LEU A 217 -10.42 5.84 -23.12
N ALA A 218 -11.29 5.02 -23.73
CA ALA A 218 -11.68 3.73 -23.17
C ALA A 218 -10.48 2.77 -23.04
N ALA A 219 -9.59 2.74 -24.04
CA ALA A 219 -8.37 1.93 -23.99
C ALA A 219 -7.45 2.38 -22.85
N TRP A 220 -7.22 3.68 -22.69
CA TRP A 220 -6.43 4.24 -21.57
C TRP A 220 -7.05 3.87 -20.22
N LEU A 221 -8.35 4.10 -20.04
CA LEU A 221 -9.06 3.77 -18.80
C LEU A 221 -8.95 2.28 -18.47
N ALA A 222 -9.06 1.39 -19.46
CA ALA A 222 -8.93 -0.05 -19.27
C ALA A 222 -7.50 -0.48 -18.90
N ARG A 223 -6.47 0.12 -19.50
CA ARG A 223 -5.06 -0.21 -19.21
C ARG A 223 -4.58 0.35 -17.87
N LEU A 224 -5.20 1.41 -17.39
CA LEU A 224 -4.92 2.03 -16.10
C LEU A 224 -5.82 1.50 -14.97
N ASP A 225 -6.64 0.48 -15.23
CA ASP A 225 -7.54 -0.12 -14.25
C ASP A 225 -6.77 -1.00 -13.25
N THR A 226 -6.70 -0.52 -12.01
CA THR A 226 -6.07 -1.22 -10.89
C THR A 226 -6.79 -2.52 -10.53
N GLU A 227 -8.10 -2.64 -10.78
CA GLU A 227 -8.82 -3.89 -10.54
C GLU A 227 -8.41 -4.99 -11.51
N GLU A 228 -8.20 -4.67 -12.79
CA GLU A 228 -7.70 -5.62 -13.79
C GLU A 228 -6.25 -6.03 -13.49
N LEU A 229 -5.40 -5.07 -13.10
CA LEU A 229 -4.03 -5.35 -12.63
C LEU A 229 -4.04 -6.35 -11.47
N ASN A 230 -4.87 -6.10 -10.46
CA ASN A 230 -5.03 -6.94 -9.27
C ASN A 230 -5.53 -8.36 -9.64
N LYS A 231 -6.50 -8.47 -10.57
CA LYS A 231 -7.02 -9.77 -11.05
C LYS A 231 -5.94 -10.55 -11.79
N LYS A 232 -5.13 -9.88 -12.62
CA LYS A 232 -4.02 -10.51 -13.36
C LYS A 232 -2.98 -11.07 -12.38
N PHE A 233 -2.51 -10.25 -11.44
CA PHE A 233 -1.55 -10.65 -10.41
C PHE A 233 -2.07 -11.84 -9.59
N TYR A 234 -3.32 -11.76 -9.14
CA TYR A 234 -3.96 -12.84 -8.39
C TYR A 234 -3.91 -14.18 -9.14
N ARG A 235 -4.28 -14.18 -10.42
CA ARG A 235 -4.33 -15.41 -11.22
C ARG A 235 -2.95 -16.05 -11.32
N GLU A 236 -1.91 -15.25 -11.51
CA GLU A 236 -0.53 -15.72 -11.60
C GLU A 236 -0.02 -16.22 -10.24
N LEU A 237 -0.31 -15.50 -9.15
CA LEU A 237 0.02 -15.92 -7.80
C LEU A 237 -0.74 -17.19 -7.39
N PHE A 238 -1.98 -17.36 -7.84
CA PHE A 238 -2.76 -18.58 -7.59
C PHE A 238 -2.13 -19.79 -8.28
N ASN A 239 -1.71 -19.64 -9.53
CA ASN A 239 -0.99 -20.69 -10.25
C ASN A 239 0.31 -21.06 -9.52
N TRP A 240 1.02 -20.07 -8.99
CA TRP A 240 2.20 -20.30 -8.16
C TRP A 240 1.85 -21.04 -6.86
N PHE A 241 0.77 -20.64 -6.19
CA PHE A 241 0.29 -21.26 -4.97
C PHE A 241 -0.01 -22.75 -5.18
N GLU A 242 -0.76 -23.10 -6.23
CA GLU A 242 -1.06 -24.50 -6.54
C GLU A 242 0.22 -25.30 -6.81
N TRP A 243 1.17 -24.69 -7.52
CA TRP A 243 2.47 -25.31 -7.78
C TRP A 243 3.27 -25.55 -6.48
N ALA A 244 3.33 -24.55 -5.59
CA ALA A 244 4.02 -24.65 -4.32
C ALA A 244 3.39 -25.68 -3.37
N VAL A 245 2.06 -25.77 -3.33
CA VAL A 245 1.34 -26.78 -2.53
C VAL A 245 1.62 -28.19 -3.06
N ALA A 246 1.61 -28.38 -4.38
CA ALA A 246 1.80 -29.68 -5.00
C ALA A 246 3.24 -30.22 -4.84
N GLU A 247 4.23 -29.33 -4.80
CA GLU A 247 5.65 -29.70 -4.76
C GLU A 247 6.28 -29.62 -3.36
N GLY A 248 5.80 -28.72 -2.52
CA GLY A 248 6.33 -28.49 -1.18
C GLY A 248 6.21 -29.73 -0.28
N LYS A 249 7.16 -29.88 0.63
CA LYS A 249 7.08 -30.87 1.70
C LYS A 249 6.73 -30.14 2.99
N PHE A 250 5.66 -30.55 3.64
CA PHE A 250 5.14 -29.89 4.85
C PHE A 250 5.15 -30.86 6.04
N PRO A 251 5.33 -30.34 7.27
CA PRO A 251 5.34 -31.19 8.45
C PRO A 251 3.95 -31.81 8.72
N THR A 252 3.94 -33.09 9.06
CA THR A 252 2.74 -33.81 9.51
C THR A 252 2.90 -34.18 10.98
N ASP A 253 2.48 -33.29 11.88
CA ASP A 253 2.57 -33.50 13.33
C ASP A 253 1.20 -33.84 13.94
N LYS A 254 1.10 -35.02 14.58
CA LYS A 254 -0.16 -35.52 15.13
C LYS A 254 -0.75 -34.62 16.22
N ASN A 255 0.06 -33.81 16.90
CA ASN A 255 -0.39 -32.94 17.98
C ASN A 255 -1.00 -31.63 17.44
N ARG A 256 -0.46 -31.10 16.35
CA ARG A 256 -0.98 -29.91 15.64
C ARG A 256 -0.41 -29.90 14.22
N THR A 257 -1.25 -30.13 13.22
CA THR A 257 -0.88 -30.05 11.79
C THR A 257 -1.66 -28.92 11.14
N LEU A 258 -0.96 -28.04 10.42
CA LEU A 258 -1.60 -27.16 9.44
C LEU A 258 -1.68 -27.88 8.11
N LYS A 259 -2.68 -27.53 7.30
CA LYS A 259 -2.76 -28.08 5.94
C LYS A 259 -1.64 -27.46 5.08
N PRO A 260 -1.13 -28.17 4.06
CA PRO A 260 -0.13 -27.62 3.12
C PRO A 260 -0.47 -26.22 2.62
N GLU A 261 -1.74 -25.98 2.31
CA GLU A 261 -2.27 -24.71 1.85
C GLU A 261 -2.09 -23.58 2.87
N GLU A 262 -2.30 -23.87 4.16
CA GLU A 262 -2.12 -22.89 5.23
C GLU A 262 -0.64 -22.55 5.43
N HIS A 263 0.27 -23.49 5.22
CA HIS A 263 1.71 -23.22 5.21
C HIS A 263 2.11 -22.28 4.06
N VAL A 264 1.62 -22.56 2.84
CA VAL A 264 1.94 -21.75 1.66
C VAL A 264 1.30 -20.36 1.78
N ILE A 265 0.07 -20.25 2.28
CA ILE A 265 -0.58 -18.96 2.56
C ILE A 265 0.29 -18.13 3.52
N ARG A 266 0.71 -18.69 4.66
CA ARG A 266 1.58 -17.98 5.60
C ARG A 266 2.91 -17.54 4.97
N LEU A 267 3.49 -18.37 4.10
CA LEU A 267 4.68 -18.03 3.34
C LEU A 267 4.45 -16.82 2.42
N ILE A 268 3.36 -16.85 1.63
CA ILE A 268 2.99 -15.73 0.74
C ILE A 268 2.75 -14.47 1.57
N THR A 269 2.02 -14.56 2.69
CA THR A 269 1.73 -13.42 3.57
C THR A 269 3.02 -12.75 4.08
N ARG A 270 3.97 -13.55 4.55
CA ARG A 270 5.28 -13.06 5.02
C ARG A 270 6.10 -12.46 3.89
N LEU A 271 6.16 -13.12 2.74
CA LEU A 271 6.91 -12.62 1.59
C LEU A 271 6.33 -11.34 1.02
N LEU A 272 5.01 -11.22 0.93
CA LEU A 272 4.37 -9.99 0.48
C LEU A 272 4.64 -8.85 1.46
N PHE A 273 4.53 -9.07 2.77
CA PHE A 273 4.94 -8.04 3.74
C PHE A 273 6.39 -7.61 3.54
N VAL A 274 7.29 -8.59 3.45
CA VAL A 274 8.72 -8.36 3.23
C VAL A 274 8.96 -7.60 1.92
N TRP A 275 8.18 -7.87 0.88
CA TRP A 275 8.24 -7.15 -0.38
C TRP A 275 7.80 -5.68 -0.24
N PHE A 276 6.71 -5.40 0.47
CA PHE A 276 6.28 -4.02 0.74
C PHE A 276 7.33 -3.22 1.53
N ILE A 277 7.96 -3.82 2.54
CA ILE A 277 9.01 -3.12 3.31
C ILE A 277 10.35 -3.06 2.57
N LYS A 278 10.63 -4.00 1.65
CA LYS A 278 11.75 -3.92 0.69
C LYS A 278 11.59 -2.70 -0.22
N GLU A 279 10.39 -2.42 -0.72
CA GLU A 279 10.13 -1.20 -1.52
C GLU A 279 10.34 0.10 -0.72
N LYS A 280 10.28 0.03 0.62
CA LYS A 280 10.66 1.12 1.53
C LYS A 280 12.16 1.18 1.85
N GLY A 281 12.99 0.31 1.25
CA GLY A 281 14.43 0.25 1.49
C GLY A 281 14.82 -0.35 2.84
N LEU A 282 13.89 -0.98 3.56
CA LEU A 282 14.15 -1.59 4.87
C LEU A 282 14.63 -3.04 4.76
N VAL A 283 14.72 -3.61 3.56
CA VAL A 283 15.24 -4.95 3.32
C VAL A 283 16.09 -4.91 2.06
N ALA A 284 17.28 -5.50 2.14
CA ALA A 284 18.24 -5.52 1.04
C ALA A 284 17.68 -6.25 -0.20
N ASP A 285 17.71 -5.60 -1.36
CA ASP A 285 17.24 -6.15 -2.63
C ASP A 285 18.02 -7.42 -3.03
N GLU A 286 19.29 -7.51 -2.64
CA GLU A 286 20.16 -8.64 -2.95
C GLU A 286 19.66 -9.96 -2.35
N LEU A 287 18.83 -9.92 -1.30
CA LEU A 287 18.21 -11.12 -0.73
C LEU A 287 17.20 -11.77 -1.67
N PHE A 288 16.69 -11.02 -2.67
CA PHE A 288 15.72 -11.51 -3.66
C PHE A 288 16.36 -11.67 -5.05
N ASN A 289 17.66 -11.40 -5.20
CA ASN A 289 18.35 -11.63 -6.46
C ASN A 289 19.03 -12.99 -6.48
N GLU A 290 18.62 -13.88 -7.39
CA GLU A 290 19.16 -15.24 -7.44
C GLU A 290 20.68 -15.28 -7.66
N ALA A 291 21.20 -14.41 -8.52
CA ALA A 291 22.63 -14.36 -8.84
C ALA A 291 23.47 -13.93 -7.63
N GLN A 292 22.90 -13.10 -6.74
CA GLN A 292 23.54 -12.72 -5.48
C GLN A 292 23.43 -13.84 -4.45
N VAL A 293 22.22 -14.34 -4.19
CA VAL A 293 21.96 -15.36 -3.17
C VAL A 293 22.68 -16.67 -3.46
N SER A 294 22.70 -17.12 -4.71
CA SER A 294 23.39 -18.36 -5.10
C SER A 294 24.90 -18.35 -4.77
N ARG A 295 25.52 -17.15 -4.76
CA ARG A 295 26.94 -16.96 -4.39
C ARG A 295 27.17 -16.97 -2.86
N LEU A 296 26.11 -16.87 -2.07
CA LEU A 296 26.17 -16.89 -0.60
C LEU A 296 25.91 -18.29 -0.02
N LEU A 297 25.34 -19.21 -0.80
CA LEU A 297 24.89 -20.53 -0.34
C LEU A 297 25.73 -21.68 -0.90
N LYS A 298 26.18 -22.60 -0.03
CA LYS A 298 26.95 -23.79 -0.43
C LYS A 298 26.04 -24.78 -1.14
N GLY A 299 26.50 -25.30 -2.29
CA GLY A 299 25.77 -26.32 -3.03
C GLY A 299 24.41 -25.86 -3.53
N TYR A 300 24.26 -24.55 -3.82
CA TYR A 300 23.04 -24.00 -4.39
C TYR A 300 22.69 -24.73 -5.69
N ASP A 301 21.47 -25.25 -5.74
CA ASP A 301 20.88 -25.84 -6.94
C ASP A 301 19.44 -25.31 -7.06
N ARG A 302 19.12 -24.67 -8.19
CA ARG A 302 17.79 -24.09 -8.41
C ARG A 302 16.70 -25.16 -8.45
N ASN A 303 16.96 -26.30 -9.09
CA ASN A 303 15.93 -27.26 -9.47
C ASN A 303 15.60 -28.26 -8.36
N THR A 304 16.58 -28.60 -7.53
CA THR A 304 16.54 -29.71 -6.56
C THR A 304 16.87 -29.27 -5.14
N GLY A 305 17.44 -28.08 -4.95
CA GLY A 305 17.76 -27.51 -3.64
C GLY A 305 16.61 -26.74 -3.01
N ASP A 306 16.69 -26.53 -1.70
CA ASP A 306 15.75 -25.75 -0.87
C ASP A 306 16.47 -24.73 0.05
N SER A 307 17.74 -24.49 -0.25
CA SER A 307 18.66 -23.70 0.57
C SER A 307 18.23 -22.24 0.71
N TYR A 308 17.55 -21.67 -0.29
CA TYR A 308 17.08 -20.29 -0.22
C TYR A 308 16.02 -20.12 0.87
N TYR A 309 14.98 -20.94 0.84
CA TYR A 309 13.94 -20.87 1.86
C TYR A 309 14.51 -21.10 3.26
N ARG A 310 15.33 -22.16 3.41
CA ARG A 310 15.89 -22.56 4.70
C ARG A 310 16.90 -21.56 5.26
N ALA A 311 17.94 -21.21 4.50
CA ALA A 311 19.06 -20.43 5.01
C ALA A 311 18.86 -18.92 4.87
N VAL A 312 17.99 -18.46 3.98
CA VAL A 312 17.73 -17.03 3.78
C VAL A 312 16.38 -16.65 4.38
N LEU A 313 15.27 -17.16 3.84
CA LEU A 313 13.93 -16.69 4.21
C LEU A 313 13.56 -17.00 5.66
N GLN A 314 13.84 -18.21 6.18
CA GLN A 314 13.56 -18.51 7.58
C GLN A 314 14.37 -17.63 8.54
N ASN A 315 15.65 -17.38 8.25
CA ASN A 315 16.50 -16.49 9.05
C ASN A 315 16.03 -15.02 8.98
N LEU A 316 15.57 -14.57 7.81
CA LEU A 316 14.96 -13.25 7.65
C LEU A 316 13.67 -13.13 8.48
N PHE A 317 12.79 -14.12 8.41
CA PHE A 317 11.51 -14.10 9.14
C PHE A 317 11.73 -14.16 10.66
N PHE A 318 12.45 -15.17 11.16
CA PHE A 318 12.43 -15.49 12.58
C PHE A 318 13.58 -14.84 13.36
N ALA A 319 14.79 -14.88 12.81
CA ALA A 319 16.00 -14.41 13.50
C ALA A 319 16.37 -12.96 13.15
N THR A 320 15.64 -12.30 12.24
CA THR A 320 15.88 -10.91 11.84
C THR A 320 14.67 -10.03 12.15
N LEU A 321 13.56 -10.21 11.43
CA LEU A 321 12.37 -9.36 11.58
C LEU A 321 11.69 -9.52 12.95
N ASN A 322 11.86 -10.68 13.58
CA ASN A 322 11.34 -10.99 14.92
C ASN A 322 12.40 -10.98 16.03
N THR A 323 13.56 -10.34 15.82
CA THR A 323 14.63 -10.25 16.83
C THR A 323 15.31 -8.88 16.81
N GLU A 324 15.45 -8.27 17.99
CA GLU A 324 16.15 -7.00 18.19
C GLU A 324 17.58 -7.06 17.65
N ILE A 325 18.03 -5.99 17.00
CA ILE A 325 19.33 -5.93 16.30
C ILE A 325 20.50 -6.34 17.19
N GLY A 326 20.55 -5.83 18.44
CA GLY A 326 21.63 -6.13 19.38
C GLY A 326 21.68 -7.57 19.88
N SER A 327 20.61 -8.34 19.67
CA SER A 327 20.47 -9.74 20.13
C SER A 327 20.65 -10.76 19.00
N ARG A 328 20.94 -10.32 17.77
CA ARG A 328 21.05 -11.18 16.59
C ARG A 328 22.39 -11.92 16.57
N GLU A 329 22.35 -13.22 16.80
CA GLU A 329 23.54 -14.09 16.79
C GLU A 329 23.24 -15.48 16.23
N PHE A 330 24.29 -16.25 15.90
CA PHE A 330 24.16 -17.64 15.44
C PHE A 330 23.90 -18.63 16.58
N SER A 331 23.09 -19.64 16.28
CA SER A 331 22.87 -20.79 17.17
C SER A 331 24.16 -21.58 17.39
N GLN A 332 24.51 -21.80 18.66
CA GLN A 332 25.65 -22.66 19.06
C GLN A 332 25.32 -24.17 19.00
N GLY A 333 24.18 -24.57 18.41
CA GLY A 333 23.82 -25.98 18.15
C GLY A 333 23.48 -26.83 19.40
N GLY A 334 23.39 -26.22 20.58
CA GLY A 334 23.10 -26.89 21.84
C GLY A 334 21.65 -27.39 21.98
N ASN A 335 21.43 -28.43 22.79
CA ASN A 335 20.10 -28.99 23.06
C ASN A 335 19.13 -28.00 23.72
N SER A 336 19.61 -26.95 24.39
CA SER A 336 18.77 -25.90 24.97
C SER A 336 18.39 -24.79 23.97
N VAL A 337 19.21 -24.55 22.93
CA VAL A 337 19.08 -23.38 22.02
C VAL A 337 18.65 -23.74 20.60
N HIS A 338 18.67 -25.02 20.22
CA HIS A 338 18.27 -25.49 18.88
C HIS A 338 16.80 -25.22 18.47
N ARG A 339 16.02 -24.58 19.34
CA ARG A 339 14.61 -24.16 19.13
C ARG A 339 14.38 -22.68 19.43
N ASN A 340 15.41 -21.93 19.83
CA ASN A 340 15.29 -20.49 19.99
C ASN A 340 15.15 -19.86 18.60
N PHE A 341 13.99 -19.30 18.29
CA PHE A 341 13.70 -18.72 16.99
C PHE A 341 14.47 -17.42 16.72
N SER A 342 15.01 -16.79 17.78
CA SER A 342 15.77 -15.54 17.67
C SER A 342 17.21 -15.74 17.21
N LEU A 343 17.66 -16.99 17.01
CA LEU A 343 19.04 -17.30 16.63
C LEU A 343 19.13 -17.67 15.16
N TYR A 344 20.13 -17.12 14.47
CA TYR A 344 20.46 -17.49 13.10
C TYR A 344 20.87 -18.97 13.02
N ARG A 345 20.48 -19.61 11.92
CA ARG A 345 20.70 -21.05 11.68
C ARG A 345 21.37 -21.29 10.33
N TYR A 346 21.91 -22.51 10.19
CA TYR A 346 22.47 -23.05 8.94
C TYR A 346 23.75 -22.34 8.48
N GLU A 347 24.56 -21.84 9.41
CA GLU A 347 25.88 -21.24 9.14
C GLU A 347 26.77 -22.15 8.29
N ASP A 348 26.73 -23.45 8.56
CA ASP A 348 27.49 -24.49 7.85
C ASP A 348 27.14 -24.56 6.36
N GLN A 349 25.96 -24.07 5.95
CA GLN A 349 25.47 -24.04 4.57
C GLN A 349 25.75 -22.71 3.86
N MET A 350 26.35 -21.74 4.53
CA MET A 350 26.70 -20.44 3.95
C MET A 350 28.16 -20.45 3.51
N ILE A 351 28.45 -19.83 2.36
CA ILE A 351 29.83 -19.63 1.85
C ILE A 351 30.52 -18.51 2.64
N ALA A 352 29.79 -17.42 2.87
CA ALA A 352 30.26 -16.24 3.60
C ALA A 352 29.16 -15.75 4.55
N PRO A 353 29.03 -16.34 5.75
CA PRO A 353 28.01 -15.96 6.73
C PRO A 353 27.98 -14.45 7.02
N ASP A 354 29.15 -13.83 7.20
CA ASP A 354 29.26 -12.39 7.49
C ASP A 354 28.64 -11.50 6.40
N LYS A 355 28.75 -11.91 5.12
CA LYS A 355 28.14 -11.16 4.01
C LYS A 355 26.61 -11.24 4.05
N LEU A 356 26.06 -12.43 4.33
CA LEU A 356 24.62 -12.60 4.46
C LEU A 356 24.08 -11.85 5.69
N LEU A 357 24.80 -11.88 6.81
CA LEU A 357 24.48 -11.06 7.97
C LEU A 357 24.52 -9.57 7.67
N GLY A 358 25.47 -9.10 6.85
CA GLY A 358 25.52 -7.72 6.38
C GLY A 358 24.26 -7.30 5.60
N LEU A 359 23.64 -8.21 4.86
CA LEU A 359 22.35 -7.96 4.19
C LEU A 359 21.20 -7.93 5.21
N PHE A 360 21.17 -8.86 6.17
CA PHE A 360 20.15 -8.85 7.24
C PHE A 360 20.29 -7.66 8.20
N ALA A 361 21.49 -7.11 8.36
CA ALA A 361 21.75 -5.98 9.23
C ALA A 361 20.98 -4.73 8.82
N GLN A 362 20.67 -4.58 7.52
CA GLN A 362 19.85 -3.48 7.00
C GLN A 362 18.38 -3.58 7.42
N THR A 363 17.95 -4.74 7.89
CA THR A 363 16.54 -4.99 8.23
C THR A 363 16.24 -4.64 9.68
N PRO A 364 15.28 -3.73 9.94
CA PRO A 364 14.87 -3.39 11.29
C PRO A 364 14.16 -4.57 11.96
N PHE A 365 14.15 -4.55 13.27
CA PHE A 365 13.23 -5.31 14.09
C PHE A 365 11.83 -4.70 13.96
N ILE A 366 10.88 -5.50 13.47
CA ILE A 366 9.51 -5.05 13.24
C ILE A 366 8.59 -5.56 14.34
N ASN A 367 8.77 -6.80 14.83
CA ASN A 367 7.85 -7.49 15.75
C ASN A 367 6.40 -7.56 15.20
N GLY A 368 5.54 -8.40 15.79
CA GLY A 368 4.08 -8.29 15.54
C GLY A 368 3.35 -9.55 15.09
N GLY A 369 3.68 -10.74 15.60
CA GLY A 369 2.84 -11.94 15.42
C GLY A 369 2.91 -12.60 14.04
N LEU A 370 3.03 -11.82 12.96
CA LEU A 370 3.16 -12.32 11.58
C LEU A 370 4.41 -13.22 11.42
N PHE A 371 5.50 -12.81 12.06
CA PHE A 371 6.78 -13.49 12.03
C PHE A 371 7.00 -14.44 13.21
N ASP A 372 5.97 -14.72 14.01
CA ASP A 372 6.09 -15.67 15.09
C ASP A 372 6.36 -17.08 14.56
N CYS A 373 7.35 -17.71 15.18
CA CYS A 373 7.63 -19.11 14.97
C CYS A 373 6.61 -19.93 15.76
N LEU A 374 5.76 -20.67 15.05
CA LEU A 374 4.73 -21.52 15.68
C LEU A 374 5.29 -22.88 16.12
N ASP A 375 6.61 -23.03 16.21
CA ASP A 375 7.21 -24.25 16.72
C ASP A 375 7.17 -24.25 18.25
N SER A 376 6.64 -25.32 18.85
CA SER A 376 6.63 -25.42 20.31
C SER A 376 8.05 -25.63 20.85
N PHE A 377 8.39 -24.97 21.96
CA PHE A 377 9.62 -25.28 22.71
C PHE A 377 9.62 -26.71 23.29
N LYS A 378 8.44 -27.29 23.55
CA LYS A 378 8.28 -28.68 24.04
C LYS A 378 8.83 -29.71 23.06
N ALA A 379 9.38 -30.80 23.59
CA ALA A 379 9.80 -31.95 22.79
C ALA A 379 8.57 -32.65 22.19
N THR A 380 8.71 -33.22 21.00
CA THR A 380 7.60 -33.89 20.29
C THR A 380 7.00 -35.04 21.11
N GLU A 381 7.83 -35.78 21.85
CA GLU A 381 7.41 -36.83 22.77
C GLU A 381 6.56 -36.33 23.96
N ASN A 382 6.67 -35.04 24.28
CA ASN A 382 5.94 -34.38 25.37
C ASN A 382 4.79 -33.50 24.85
N GLY A 383 4.19 -33.88 23.72
CA GLY A 383 3.08 -33.13 23.10
C GLY A 383 3.51 -31.88 22.33
N GLY A 384 4.81 -31.68 22.10
CA GLY A 384 5.30 -30.59 21.24
C GLY A 384 4.96 -30.80 19.77
N TYR A 385 4.90 -29.71 19.01
CA TYR A 385 4.57 -29.69 17.59
C TYR A 385 5.51 -28.80 16.77
N ARG A 386 5.67 -29.08 15.47
CA ARG A 386 6.51 -28.30 14.54
C ARG A 386 5.73 -27.90 13.31
N ILE A 387 5.60 -26.59 13.11
CA ILE A 387 4.87 -25.98 12.00
C ILE A 387 5.86 -25.28 11.07
N ASP A 388 6.71 -24.39 11.60
CA ASP A 388 7.68 -23.63 10.80
C ASP A 388 9.00 -24.39 10.64
N CYS A 389 9.25 -25.42 11.47
CA CYS A 389 10.42 -26.28 11.42
C CYS A 389 11.76 -25.51 11.44
N PHE A 390 11.82 -24.38 12.14
CA PHE A 390 13.02 -23.55 12.24
C PHE A 390 13.93 -24.07 13.35
N SER A 391 14.72 -25.10 13.03
CA SER A 391 15.55 -25.81 14.00
C SER A 391 16.78 -26.47 13.36
N ASP A 392 17.91 -26.48 14.08
CA ASP A 392 19.19 -27.05 13.62
C ASP A 392 19.10 -28.56 13.29
N LYS A 393 18.15 -29.28 13.89
CA LYS A 393 18.11 -30.76 13.84
C LYS A 393 16.98 -31.34 12.99
N GLN A 394 15.95 -30.56 12.67
CA GLN A 394 14.71 -31.07 12.04
C GLN A 394 14.31 -30.33 10.74
N TYR A 395 15.27 -29.64 10.12
CA TYR A 395 15.05 -28.75 8.98
C TYR A 395 14.54 -29.41 7.69
N LYS A 396 14.63 -30.74 7.54
CA LYS A 396 14.17 -31.43 6.32
C LYS A 396 12.66 -31.73 6.29
N LYS A 397 11.93 -31.42 7.38
CA LYS A 397 10.48 -31.67 7.48
C LYS A 397 9.64 -30.67 6.70
N LEU A 398 10.12 -29.43 6.59
CA LEU A 398 9.55 -28.39 5.75
C LEU A 398 10.57 -28.07 4.65
N SER A 399 10.22 -28.28 3.39
CA SER A 399 11.14 -28.03 2.27
C SER A 399 10.35 -27.41 1.12
N ILE A 400 10.81 -26.23 0.70
CA ILE A 400 10.27 -25.45 -0.41
C ILE A 400 11.42 -25.27 -1.41
N ALA A 401 11.25 -25.80 -2.62
CA ALA A 401 12.30 -25.82 -3.63
C ALA A 401 12.68 -24.41 -4.11
N ASN A 402 13.97 -24.20 -4.39
CA ASN A 402 14.51 -22.93 -4.87
C ASN A 402 13.83 -22.46 -6.17
N ARG A 403 13.48 -23.37 -7.07
CA ARG A 403 12.77 -23.07 -8.33
C ARG A 403 11.40 -22.46 -8.12
N LEU A 404 10.71 -22.75 -7.01
CA LEU A 404 9.45 -22.07 -6.69
C LEU A 404 9.68 -20.55 -6.56
N PHE A 405 10.87 -20.11 -6.17
CA PHE A 405 11.16 -18.68 -6.04
C PHE A 405 11.76 -18.08 -7.32
N PHE A 406 12.65 -18.81 -8.01
CA PHE A 406 13.51 -18.24 -9.05
C PHE A 406 13.36 -18.88 -10.45
N ASP A 407 12.32 -19.68 -10.69
CA ASP A 407 11.97 -20.05 -12.06
C ASP A 407 11.61 -18.79 -12.88
N ASN A 408 12.19 -18.63 -14.06
CA ASN A 408 12.09 -17.37 -14.82
C ASN A 408 10.66 -17.03 -15.25
N ASP A 409 9.83 -18.05 -15.51
CA ASP A 409 8.49 -17.87 -16.07
C ASP A 409 7.40 -18.00 -15.01
N ARG A 410 7.66 -18.77 -13.94
CA ARG A 410 6.65 -19.12 -12.92
C ARG A 410 7.09 -18.89 -11.50
N GLY A 411 8.32 -18.46 -11.25
CA GLY A 411 8.85 -18.24 -9.91
C GLY A 411 8.17 -17.07 -9.21
N LEU A 412 8.06 -17.15 -7.88
CA LEU A 412 7.43 -16.09 -7.09
C LEU A 412 8.18 -14.77 -7.17
N ILE A 413 9.53 -14.79 -7.17
CA ILE A 413 10.30 -13.53 -7.20
C ILE A 413 10.15 -12.83 -8.55
N PRO A 414 10.34 -13.50 -9.72
CA PRO A 414 10.05 -12.89 -11.01
C PRO A 414 8.60 -12.41 -11.15
N LEU A 415 7.64 -13.12 -10.55
CA LEU A 415 6.25 -12.66 -10.47
C LEU A 415 6.15 -11.33 -9.72
N LEU A 416 6.73 -11.20 -8.52
CA LEU A 416 6.68 -9.96 -7.76
C LEU A 416 7.41 -8.80 -8.49
N GLU A 417 8.56 -9.07 -9.13
CA GLU A 417 9.31 -8.08 -9.92
C GLU A 417 8.56 -7.57 -11.16
N HIS A 418 7.61 -8.36 -11.68
CA HIS A 418 6.82 -7.95 -12.85
C HIS A 418 5.82 -6.83 -12.52
N TYR A 419 5.47 -6.64 -11.26
CA TYR A 419 4.47 -5.67 -10.82
C TYR A 419 5.12 -4.57 -9.98
N LYS A 420 4.68 -3.33 -10.17
CA LYS A 420 5.04 -2.25 -9.24
C LYS A 420 4.20 -2.42 -7.98
N PHE A 421 4.84 -2.37 -6.83
CA PHE A 421 4.16 -2.32 -5.54
C PHE A 421 4.18 -0.88 -5.03
N THR A 422 3.04 -0.42 -4.53
CA THR A 422 2.92 0.83 -3.80
C THR A 422 2.57 0.52 -2.38
N VAL A 423 3.16 1.28 -1.45
CA VAL A 423 2.86 1.07 -0.05
C VAL A 423 1.58 1.83 0.34
N GLU A 424 1.22 2.89 -0.37
CA GLU A 424 0.02 3.67 -0.07
C GLU A 424 -1.27 2.98 -0.57
N GLU A 425 -2.26 2.74 0.28
CA GLU A 425 -3.56 2.21 -0.14
C GLU A 425 -4.32 3.24 -1.00
N ASN A 426 -4.86 2.81 -2.13
CA ASN A 426 -5.66 3.66 -3.01
C ASN A 426 -6.92 4.19 -2.28
N THR A 427 -7.30 5.44 -2.52
CA THR A 427 -8.47 6.09 -1.88
C THR A 427 -9.59 6.34 -2.91
N PRO A 428 -10.82 6.72 -2.53
CA PRO A 428 -11.88 7.02 -3.50
C PRO A 428 -11.55 8.17 -4.48
N ILE A 429 -10.55 9.00 -4.18
CA ILE A 429 -10.21 10.20 -4.97
C ILE A 429 -8.95 10.04 -5.82
N GLU A 430 -8.07 9.12 -5.44
CA GLU A 430 -6.80 8.86 -6.11
C GLU A 430 -6.45 7.38 -6.09
N GLN A 431 -5.78 6.93 -7.14
CA GLN A 431 -5.16 5.62 -7.23
C GLN A 431 -3.81 5.70 -7.94
N GLU A 432 -2.96 4.74 -7.63
CA GLU A 432 -1.72 4.47 -8.34
C GLU A 432 -1.87 3.16 -9.13
N VAL A 433 -1.33 3.11 -10.34
CA VAL A 433 -1.28 1.89 -11.17
C VAL A 433 -0.18 0.96 -10.65
N ALA A 434 -0.41 0.45 -9.45
CA ALA A 434 0.49 -0.41 -8.70
C ALA A 434 -0.31 -1.33 -7.76
N LEU A 435 0.33 -2.38 -7.28
CA LEU A 435 -0.20 -3.29 -6.28
C LEU A 435 -0.13 -2.65 -4.90
N ASP A 436 -1.29 -2.34 -4.32
CA ASP A 436 -1.42 -1.73 -3.00
C ASP A 436 -1.63 -2.78 -1.88
N PRO A 437 -1.55 -2.41 -0.59
CA PRO A 437 -1.78 -3.36 0.50
C PRO A 437 -3.22 -3.94 0.56
N GLU A 438 -4.20 -3.28 -0.04
CA GLU A 438 -5.57 -3.80 -0.06
C GLU A 438 -5.70 -5.05 -0.94
N LEU A 439 -4.89 -5.16 -2.00
CA LEU A 439 -4.74 -6.37 -2.82
C LEU A 439 -4.67 -7.63 -1.95
N LEU A 440 -3.95 -7.57 -0.82
CA LEU A 440 -3.78 -8.70 0.08
C LEU A 440 -5.13 -9.26 0.51
N GLY A 441 -6.07 -8.39 0.88
CA GLY A 441 -7.44 -8.77 1.19
C GLY A 441 -8.10 -9.54 0.06
N LYS A 442 -8.09 -8.97 -1.14
CA LYS A 442 -8.72 -9.56 -2.33
C LYS A 442 -8.07 -10.89 -2.73
N VAL A 443 -6.74 -10.97 -2.70
CA VAL A 443 -5.96 -12.17 -3.08
C VAL A 443 -6.25 -13.32 -2.13
N PHE A 444 -6.16 -13.09 -0.83
CA PHE A 444 -6.32 -14.17 0.14
C PHE A 444 -7.77 -14.62 0.30
N GLU A 445 -8.76 -13.72 0.21
CA GLU A 445 -10.17 -14.12 0.19
C GLU A 445 -10.48 -15.06 -0.98
N ASN A 446 -9.94 -14.76 -2.16
CA ASN A 446 -10.13 -15.61 -3.34
C ASN A 446 -9.36 -16.93 -3.23
N LEU A 447 -8.14 -16.94 -2.68
CA LEU A 447 -7.38 -18.16 -2.35
C LEU A 447 -8.16 -19.07 -1.39
N LEU A 448 -8.77 -18.51 -0.34
CA LEU A 448 -9.61 -19.23 0.62
C LEU A 448 -10.85 -19.85 -0.03
N ALA A 449 -11.50 -19.09 -0.92
CA ALA A 449 -12.68 -19.55 -1.65
C ALA A 449 -12.38 -20.75 -2.57
N ALA A 450 -11.17 -20.84 -3.11
CA ALA A 450 -10.77 -21.89 -4.05
C ALA A 450 -10.43 -23.24 -3.38
N TYR A 451 -9.97 -23.26 -2.12
CA TYR A 451 -9.42 -24.48 -1.49
C TYR A 451 -10.35 -25.17 -0.46
N THR A 452 -11.38 -24.50 0.05
CA THR A 452 -12.27 -25.12 1.04
C THR A 452 -12.98 -26.36 0.43
N PRO A 453 -12.85 -27.60 0.95
CA PRO A 453 -13.28 -28.84 0.24
C PRO A 453 -14.74 -28.92 -0.22
N GLU A 454 -15.59 -28.00 0.21
CA GLU A 454 -16.98 -27.83 -0.21
C GLU A 454 -17.15 -26.93 -1.47
N THR A 455 -16.06 -26.44 -2.10
CA THR A 455 -16.08 -25.29 -3.03
C THR A 455 -15.52 -25.54 -4.43
N ARG A 456 -16.21 -26.33 -5.26
CA ARG A 456 -16.02 -26.22 -6.74
C ARG A 456 -17.02 -25.32 -7.46
N SER A 457 -18.01 -24.75 -6.76
CA SER A 457 -18.90 -23.71 -7.34
C SER A 457 -19.90 -23.08 -6.36
N THR A 458 -20.03 -23.56 -5.12
CA THR A 458 -21.27 -23.40 -4.34
C THR A 458 -21.14 -22.74 -2.95
N VAL A 459 -20.07 -22.01 -2.63
CA VAL A 459 -19.93 -21.38 -1.29
C VAL A 459 -19.79 -19.86 -1.25
N ARG A 460 -19.65 -19.14 -2.37
CA ARG A 460 -19.93 -17.68 -2.34
C ARG A 460 -21.28 -17.39 -1.65
N LYS A 461 -22.26 -18.29 -1.81
CA LYS A 461 -23.58 -18.22 -1.15
C LYS A 461 -23.65 -18.77 0.29
N ARG A 462 -22.65 -19.52 0.81
CA ARG A 462 -22.70 -20.19 2.13
C ARG A 462 -21.75 -19.62 3.19
N THR A 463 -20.57 -19.11 2.85
CA THR A 463 -19.68 -18.43 3.83
C THR A 463 -19.94 -16.94 3.94
N GLY A 464 -20.61 -16.33 2.95
CA GLY A 464 -20.87 -14.88 2.93
C GLY A 464 -19.62 -14.02 2.69
N SER A 465 -18.49 -14.63 2.33
CA SER A 465 -17.21 -13.96 2.06
C SER A 465 -17.28 -13.17 0.74
N TYR A 466 -17.98 -12.03 0.77
CA TYR A 466 -18.01 -11.04 -0.31
C TYR A 466 -17.20 -9.84 0.11
N TYR A 467 -16.19 -9.51 -0.69
CA TYR A 467 -15.54 -8.21 -0.60
C TYR A 467 -16.60 -7.11 -0.74
N THR A 468 -16.62 -6.19 0.21
CA THR A 468 -17.54 -5.05 0.16
C THR A 468 -16.90 -3.97 -0.73
N PRO A 469 -17.54 -3.56 -1.84
CA PRO A 469 -17.01 -2.52 -2.72
C PRO A 469 -16.62 -1.26 -1.95
N ARG A 470 -15.47 -0.65 -2.29
CA ARG A 470 -14.95 0.55 -1.62
C ARG A 470 -15.98 1.68 -1.48
N PRO A 471 -16.80 2.02 -2.51
CA PRO A 471 -17.80 3.08 -2.35
C PRO A 471 -18.87 2.76 -1.30
N ILE A 472 -19.15 1.48 -1.06
CA ILE A 472 -20.10 1.04 -0.02
C ILE A 472 -19.43 1.15 1.35
N VAL A 473 -18.18 0.70 1.49
CA VAL A 473 -17.42 0.81 2.74
C VAL A 473 -17.26 2.27 3.14
N ASP A 474 -16.81 3.13 2.22
CA ASP A 474 -16.67 4.58 2.40
C ASP A 474 -17.97 5.21 2.93
N TYR A 475 -19.08 4.94 2.24
CA TYR A 475 -20.40 5.47 2.61
C TYR A 475 -20.84 5.00 4.00
N MET A 476 -20.78 3.69 4.24
CA MET A 476 -21.25 3.10 5.51
C MET A 476 -20.44 3.61 6.69
N VAL A 477 -19.12 3.66 6.56
CA VAL A 477 -18.24 4.16 7.63
C VAL A 477 -18.47 5.66 7.85
N ARG A 478 -18.56 6.48 6.79
CA ARG A 478 -18.83 7.91 6.92
C ARG A 478 -20.12 8.16 7.69
N GLU A 479 -21.24 7.57 7.26
CA GLU A 479 -22.53 7.83 7.90
C GLU A 479 -22.59 7.29 9.33
N ALA A 480 -21.93 6.16 9.63
CA ALA A 480 -21.81 5.64 10.99
C ALA A 480 -21.04 6.60 11.90
N LEU A 481 -19.87 7.09 11.45
CA LEU A 481 -19.06 8.04 12.21
C LEU A 481 -19.78 9.38 12.40
N VAL A 482 -20.41 9.92 11.36
CA VAL A 482 -21.20 11.17 11.44
C VAL A 482 -22.31 11.04 12.47
N THR A 483 -23.03 9.91 12.46
CA THR A 483 -24.13 9.67 13.40
C THR A 483 -23.63 9.66 14.84
N VAL A 484 -22.55 8.92 15.13
CA VAL A 484 -21.99 8.81 16.48
C VAL A 484 -21.38 10.13 16.95
N LEU A 485 -20.63 10.83 16.09
CA LEU A 485 -20.02 12.11 16.43
C LEU A 485 -21.07 13.20 16.66
N ALA A 486 -22.14 13.23 15.86
CA ALA A 486 -23.24 14.18 16.05
C ALA A 486 -24.01 13.93 17.37
N GLU A 487 -24.11 12.67 17.81
CA GLU A 487 -24.74 12.32 19.08
C GLU A 487 -23.85 12.67 20.29
N GLN A 488 -22.54 12.38 20.22
CA GLN A 488 -21.60 12.63 21.31
C GLN A 488 -21.19 14.11 21.42
N VAL A 489 -21.14 14.82 20.28
CA VAL A 489 -20.72 16.21 20.20
C VAL A 489 -21.82 17.03 19.52
N PRO A 490 -22.83 17.48 20.27
CA PRO A 490 -23.87 18.35 19.73
C PRO A 490 -23.29 19.73 19.38
N PRO A 491 -23.82 20.38 18.31
CA PRO A 491 -23.35 21.69 17.88
C PRO A 491 -23.58 22.74 18.95
N THR A 492 -22.68 23.71 19.03
CA THR A 492 -22.77 24.79 20.03
C THR A 492 -23.78 25.85 19.63
N GLU A 493 -23.84 26.19 18.32
CA GLU A 493 -24.72 27.24 17.78
C GLU A 493 -25.42 26.85 16.45
N SER A 494 -24.97 25.81 15.74
CA SER A 494 -25.45 25.44 14.40
C SER A 494 -26.72 24.57 14.39
N ASP A 495 -27.47 24.64 13.28
CA ASP A 495 -28.55 23.71 12.98
C ASP A 495 -28.02 22.25 12.91
N ALA A 496 -28.82 21.29 13.37
CA ALA A 496 -28.42 19.89 13.47
C ALA A 496 -28.12 19.22 12.11
N GLU A 497 -28.79 19.64 11.03
CA GLU A 497 -28.51 19.12 9.69
C GLU A 497 -27.24 19.76 9.11
N LEU A 498 -27.04 21.07 9.33
CA LEU A 498 -25.79 21.75 8.95
C LEU A 498 -24.59 21.11 9.67
N TRP A 499 -24.71 20.82 10.97
CA TRP A 499 -23.65 20.16 11.75
C TRP A 499 -23.24 18.81 11.18
N LYS A 500 -24.22 17.98 10.76
CA LYS A 500 -23.92 16.69 10.11
C LYS A 500 -23.20 16.88 8.78
N ASP A 501 -23.54 17.91 8.02
CA ASP A 501 -22.85 18.22 6.76
C ASP A 501 -21.41 18.70 7.00
N GLN A 502 -21.16 19.48 8.06
CA GLN A 502 -19.80 19.85 8.50
C GLN A 502 -19.00 18.60 8.92
N LEU A 503 -19.59 17.69 9.69
CA LEU A 503 -18.94 16.42 10.06
C LEU A 503 -18.70 15.50 8.84
N ARG A 504 -19.62 15.47 7.86
CA ARG A 504 -19.39 14.76 6.59
C ARG A 504 -18.22 15.36 5.84
N TYR A 505 -18.14 16.69 5.76
CA TYR A 505 -17.03 17.40 5.13
C TYR A 505 -15.70 17.04 5.79
N LEU A 506 -15.65 17.06 7.13
CA LEU A 506 -14.48 16.66 7.92
C LEU A 506 -13.96 15.25 7.58
N LEU A 507 -14.85 14.32 7.20
CA LEU A 507 -14.54 12.91 6.89
C LEU A 507 -14.43 12.61 5.39
N ASP A 508 -14.62 13.60 4.51
CA ASP A 508 -14.67 13.42 3.06
C ASP A 508 -13.31 13.68 2.39
N TYR A 509 -12.81 12.67 1.66
CA TYR A 509 -11.61 12.77 0.83
C TYR A 509 -11.81 13.71 -0.36
N ALA A 510 -13.02 13.80 -0.93
CA ALA A 510 -13.24 14.53 -2.19
C ALA A 510 -12.99 16.05 -2.07
N GLN A 511 -12.97 16.56 -0.84
CA GLN A 511 -12.83 17.97 -0.52
C GLN A 511 -11.51 18.19 0.21
N VAL A 512 -10.39 17.88 -0.46
CA VAL A 512 -9.00 18.09 0.02
C VAL A 512 -8.65 19.59 0.08
N CYS A 513 -9.41 20.35 0.86
CA CYS A 513 -9.02 21.67 1.33
C CYS A 513 -8.68 21.55 2.82
N ASP A 514 -7.60 22.22 3.25
CA ASP A 514 -7.15 22.25 4.65
C ASP A 514 -8.00 23.23 5.51
N ASP A 515 -9.08 23.79 4.93
CA ASP A 515 -10.01 24.73 5.57
C ASP A 515 -11.08 24.06 6.45
N ALA A 516 -11.17 22.73 6.45
CA ALA A 516 -12.16 22.00 7.25
C ALA A 516 -12.03 22.28 8.76
N GLY A 517 -10.81 22.54 9.24
CA GLY A 517 -10.58 22.95 10.63
C GLY A 517 -11.20 24.31 10.94
N GLU A 518 -11.34 25.20 9.95
CA GLU A 518 -11.94 26.53 10.12
C GLU A 518 -13.46 26.49 10.34
N TRP A 519 -14.09 25.34 10.04
CA TRP A 519 -15.53 25.13 10.24
C TRP A 519 -15.87 24.81 11.70
N PHE A 520 -14.88 24.48 12.52
CA PHE A 520 -15.05 24.10 13.92
C PHE A 520 -14.31 25.11 14.80
N ASN A 521 -14.96 25.58 15.86
CA ASN A 521 -14.26 26.38 16.85
C ASN A 521 -13.33 25.50 17.73
N GLU A 522 -12.52 26.13 18.59
CA GLU A 522 -11.56 25.38 19.43
C GLU A 522 -12.22 24.40 20.39
N ASP A 523 -13.37 24.75 20.98
CA ASP A 523 -14.11 23.88 21.90
C ASP A 523 -14.75 22.68 21.16
N GLU A 524 -15.34 22.94 20.00
CA GLU A 524 -15.87 21.90 19.11
C GLU A 524 -14.77 20.95 18.67
N THR A 525 -13.62 21.49 18.26
CA THR A 525 -12.43 20.72 17.88
C THR A 525 -11.99 19.80 19.02
N ASP A 526 -11.82 20.33 20.23
CA ASP A 526 -11.42 19.55 21.40
C ASP A 526 -12.44 18.47 21.76
N ARG A 527 -13.74 18.78 21.69
CA ARG A 527 -14.80 17.80 21.95
C ARG A 527 -14.83 16.69 20.90
N ILE A 528 -14.68 17.02 19.62
CA ILE A 528 -14.60 16.02 18.54
C ILE A 528 -13.37 15.11 18.73
N MET A 529 -12.20 15.68 19.00
CA MET A 529 -10.97 14.89 19.23
C MET A 529 -11.09 13.96 20.44
N ARG A 530 -11.67 14.43 21.55
CA ARG A 530 -11.96 13.60 22.73
C ARG A 530 -12.90 12.45 22.38
N ALA A 531 -14.00 12.74 21.69
CA ALA A 531 -14.93 11.72 21.22
C ALA A 531 -14.19 10.66 20.38
N ILE A 532 -13.41 11.08 19.38
CA ILE A 532 -12.61 10.17 18.52
C ILE A 532 -11.67 9.27 19.34
N SER A 533 -10.98 9.82 20.35
CA SER A 533 -10.09 9.03 21.22
C SER A 533 -10.87 8.00 22.04
N GLU A 534 -12.08 8.32 22.47
CA GLU A 534 -12.90 7.45 23.32
C GLU A 534 -13.64 6.36 22.54
N LEU A 535 -13.84 6.53 21.23
CA LEU A 535 -14.53 5.57 20.37
C LEU A 535 -14.01 4.12 20.51
N LYS A 536 -14.96 3.18 20.48
CA LYS A 536 -14.70 1.73 20.36
C LYS A 536 -15.48 1.22 19.17
N ILE A 537 -14.76 0.69 18.20
CA ILE A 537 -15.28 0.26 16.91
C ILE A 537 -14.98 -1.22 16.79
N LEU A 538 -16.03 -2.02 16.57
CA LEU A 538 -15.93 -3.46 16.46
C LEU A 538 -16.53 -3.91 15.13
N ASP A 539 -15.73 -4.60 14.33
CA ASP A 539 -16.22 -5.37 13.19
C ASP A 539 -16.32 -6.87 13.57
N PRO A 540 -17.54 -7.43 13.74
CA PRO A 540 -17.73 -8.79 14.20
C PRO A 540 -17.57 -9.86 13.10
N ALA A 541 -17.27 -9.47 11.87
CA ALA A 541 -16.98 -10.35 10.74
C ALA A 541 -15.95 -9.68 9.83
N VAL A 542 -14.77 -9.41 10.40
CA VAL A 542 -13.82 -8.42 9.87
C VAL A 542 -13.27 -8.75 8.48
N GLY A 543 -13.27 -10.02 8.09
CA GLY A 543 -12.67 -10.43 6.82
C GLY A 543 -11.24 -9.93 6.69
N SER A 544 -10.90 -9.38 5.53
CA SER A 544 -9.61 -8.74 5.26
C SER A 544 -9.41 -7.35 5.88
N GLY A 545 -10.34 -6.86 6.71
CA GLY A 545 -10.22 -5.60 7.44
C GLY A 545 -10.67 -4.35 6.68
N ALA A 546 -11.51 -4.48 5.65
CA ALA A 546 -11.97 -3.34 4.84
C ALA A 546 -12.63 -2.22 5.67
N PHE A 547 -13.60 -2.54 6.53
CA PHE A 547 -14.27 -1.54 7.37
C PHE A 547 -13.34 -0.92 8.42
N PRO A 548 -12.58 -1.70 9.22
CA PRO A 548 -11.59 -1.13 10.15
C PRO A 548 -10.52 -0.25 9.50
N MET A 549 -10.06 -0.60 8.28
CA MET A 549 -9.09 0.21 7.55
C MET A 549 -9.70 1.55 7.09
N GLU A 550 -10.93 1.54 6.56
CA GLU A 550 -11.61 2.78 6.18
C GLU A 550 -11.90 3.67 7.39
N VAL A 551 -12.26 3.08 8.53
CA VAL A 551 -12.38 3.79 9.82
C VAL A 551 -11.06 4.46 10.19
N LEU A 552 -9.95 3.72 10.13
CA LEU A 552 -8.61 4.26 10.42
C LEU A 552 -8.32 5.46 9.51
N HIS A 553 -8.56 5.33 8.21
CA HIS A 553 -8.28 6.37 7.24
C HIS A 553 -9.11 7.63 7.50
N LYS A 554 -10.43 7.50 7.74
CA LYS A 554 -11.32 8.65 7.99
C LYS A 554 -11.02 9.37 9.30
N LEU A 555 -10.76 8.61 10.37
CA LEU A 555 -10.41 9.20 11.66
C LEU A 555 -9.02 9.87 11.61
N THR A 556 -8.08 9.29 10.87
CA THR A 556 -6.77 9.92 10.63
C THR A 556 -6.93 11.22 9.85
N LEU A 557 -7.75 11.23 8.79
CA LEU A 557 -8.07 12.43 8.01
C LEU A 557 -8.70 13.53 8.89
N ALA A 558 -9.68 13.17 9.71
CA ALA A 558 -10.33 14.10 10.63
C ALA A 558 -9.33 14.70 11.63
N LEU A 559 -8.51 13.87 12.27
CA LEU A 559 -7.47 14.33 13.20
C LEU A 559 -6.42 15.21 12.51
N ARG A 560 -6.03 14.89 11.28
CA ARG A 560 -5.08 15.70 10.50
C ARG A 560 -5.65 17.11 10.21
N ARG A 561 -6.95 17.20 9.91
CA ARG A 561 -7.64 18.47 9.65
C ARG A 561 -7.88 19.31 10.91
N LEU A 562 -8.16 18.65 12.03
CA LEU A 562 -8.45 19.31 13.31
C LEU A 562 -7.19 19.71 14.10
N ASP A 563 -6.11 18.93 13.98
CA ASP A 563 -4.88 19.10 14.76
C ASP A 563 -3.65 18.77 13.87
N PRO A 564 -3.30 19.61 12.88
CA PRO A 564 -2.27 19.28 11.88
C PRO A 564 -0.89 18.97 12.47
N ASP A 565 -0.53 19.56 13.60
CA ASP A 565 0.78 19.44 14.27
C ASP A 565 0.83 18.36 15.37
N ASN A 566 -0.24 17.56 15.51
CA ASN A 566 -0.40 16.50 16.51
C ASN A 566 -0.33 16.96 17.97
N THR A 567 -0.33 18.27 18.26
CA THR A 567 -0.09 18.77 19.62
C THR A 567 -1.24 18.40 20.56
N ARG A 568 -2.49 18.59 20.12
CA ARG A 568 -3.67 18.28 20.95
C ARG A 568 -3.84 16.77 21.09
N TRP A 569 -3.57 16.01 20.02
CA TRP A 569 -3.67 14.57 20.02
C TRP A 569 -2.66 13.92 20.98
N GLU A 570 -1.41 14.38 20.97
CA GLU A 570 -0.36 13.96 21.92
C GLU A 570 -0.80 14.15 23.37
N GLN A 571 -1.27 15.36 23.72
CA GLN A 571 -1.73 15.66 25.08
C GLN A 571 -2.87 14.73 25.51
N LEU A 572 -3.83 14.47 24.61
CA LEU A 572 -4.95 13.59 24.89
C LEU A 572 -4.51 12.13 25.14
N GLN A 573 -3.50 11.64 24.41
CA GLN A 573 -2.95 10.30 24.67
C GLN A 573 -2.19 10.23 25.99
N ARG A 574 -1.46 11.30 26.37
CA ARG A 574 -0.79 11.41 27.68
C ARG A 574 -1.79 11.36 28.82
N ASP A 575 -2.87 12.13 28.74
CA ASP A 575 -3.91 12.19 29.76
C ASP A 575 -4.57 10.82 29.95
N ARG A 576 -4.88 10.14 28.83
CA ARG A 576 -5.48 8.81 28.85
C ARG A 576 -4.53 7.73 29.40
N ALA A 577 -3.25 7.77 29.04
CA ALA A 577 -2.25 6.87 29.60
C ALA A 577 -2.12 7.08 31.12
N GLY A 578 -2.13 8.34 31.56
CA GLY A 578 -2.16 8.71 32.98
C GLY A 578 -3.37 8.14 33.72
N GLN A 579 -4.57 8.26 33.15
CA GLN A 579 -5.81 7.73 33.75
C GLN A 579 -5.79 6.20 33.83
N ARG A 580 -5.45 5.49 32.74
CA ARG A 580 -5.43 4.02 32.71
C ARG A 580 -4.46 3.40 33.69
N VAL A 581 -3.27 3.99 33.87
CA VAL A 581 -2.30 3.48 34.84
C VAL A 581 -2.80 3.71 36.27
N GLY A 582 -3.46 4.85 36.54
CA GLY A 582 -4.09 5.11 37.84
C GLY A 582 -5.27 4.20 38.17
N GLU A 583 -5.98 3.69 37.16
CA GLU A 583 -7.09 2.73 37.36
C GLU A 583 -6.62 1.27 37.48
N ALA A 584 -5.54 0.89 36.79
CA ALA A 584 -5.05 -0.48 36.74
C ALA A 584 -4.09 -0.87 37.89
N PHE A 585 -3.41 0.11 38.48
CA PHE A 585 -2.39 -0.11 39.52
C PHE A 585 -2.66 0.81 40.73
N ASP A 586 -2.38 0.32 41.95
CA ASP A 586 -2.26 1.18 43.14
C ASP A 586 -1.19 2.28 42.87
N GLU A 587 -1.29 3.46 43.51
CA GLU A 587 -0.47 4.68 43.33
C GLU A 587 1.07 4.52 43.29
N LYS A 588 1.61 3.31 43.47
CA LYS A 588 3.06 3.02 43.61
C LYS A 588 3.79 2.62 42.33
N ASP A 589 3.12 2.34 41.21
CA ASP A 589 3.83 2.00 39.96
C ASP A 589 4.12 3.22 39.07
N ASP A 590 4.82 4.20 39.66
CA ASP A 590 5.22 5.44 38.99
C ASP A 590 6.21 5.18 37.83
N GLN A 591 6.93 4.05 37.86
CA GLN A 591 7.90 3.69 36.83
C GLN A 591 7.21 3.29 35.52
N THR A 592 6.24 2.36 35.55
CA THR A 592 5.46 1.98 34.34
C THR A 592 4.71 3.17 33.75
N ARG A 593 4.20 4.06 34.61
CA ARG A 593 3.56 5.31 34.17
C ARG A 593 4.55 6.20 33.41
N ARG A 594 5.75 6.41 33.97
CA ARG A 594 6.80 7.23 33.35
C ARG A 594 7.26 6.62 32.04
N GLU A 595 7.47 5.31 31.97
CA GLU A 595 7.88 4.61 30.75
C GLU A 595 6.86 4.78 29.63
N LYS A 596 5.56 4.60 29.91
CA LYS A 596 4.50 4.84 28.91
C LYS A 596 4.43 6.29 28.45
N LEU A 597 4.59 7.25 29.37
CA LEU A 597 4.60 8.67 29.01
C LEU A 597 5.83 9.04 28.18
N LEU A 598 7.00 8.52 28.52
CA LEU A 598 8.22 8.68 27.74
C LEU A 598 8.06 8.09 26.34
N GLU A 599 7.46 6.91 26.24
CA GLU A 599 7.20 6.26 24.95
C GLU A 599 6.28 7.11 24.05
N ILE A 600 5.24 7.72 24.63
CA ILE A 600 4.34 8.65 23.92
C ILE A 600 5.12 9.87 23.44
N ASP A 601 5.87 10.50 24.34
CA ASP A 601 6.63 11.71 24.05
C ASP A 601 7.70 11.45 22.96
N GLU A 602 8.41 10.32 23.01
CA GLU A 602 9.36 9.92 21.96
C GLU A 602 8.67 9.68 20.61
N THR A 603 7.49 9.05 20.64
CA THR A 603 6.72 8.78 19.42
C THR A 603 6.30 10.08 18.74
N PHE A 604 5.68 11.02 19.46
CA PHE A 604 5.25 12.29 18.88
C PHE A 604 6.40 13.25 18.62
N LYS A 605 7.50 13.18 19.37
CA LYS A 605 8.71 13.95 19.04
C LYS A 605 9.30 13.55 17.70
N ARG A 606 9.32 12.26 17.39
CA ARG A 606 9.88 11.72 16.16
C ARG A 606 8.95 11.87 14.98
N TYR A 607 7.68 11.51 15.18
CA TYR A 607 6.71 11.34 14.11
C TYR A 607 5.69 12.48 14.03
N ARG A 608 6.00 13.65 14.60
CA ARG A 608 5.08 14.80 14.70
C ARG A 608 4.46 15.19 13.36
N ASP A 609 5.29 15.23 12.33
CA ASP A 609 4.91 15.69 11.00
C ASP A 609 4.30 14.57 10.13
N SER A 610 4.07 13.39 10.70
CA SER A 610 3.46 12.23 10.02
C SER A 610 2.13 11.83 10.67
N ASP A 611 1.42 10.90 10.04
CA ASP A 611 0.22 10.31 10.63
C ASP A 611 0.51 9.11 11.54
N PHE A 612 1.78 8.74 11.74
CA PHE A 612 2.13 7.58 12.55
C PHE A 612 1.51 7.64 13.94
N GLY A 613 1.63 8.77 14.65
CA GLY A 613 1.05 8.94 15.99
C GLY A 613 -0.47 8.82 16.00
N ARG A 614 -1.16 9.46 15.03
CA ARG A 614 -2.61 9.36 14.85
C ARG A 614 -3.04 7.90 14.66
N LYS A 615 -2.42 7.23 13.68
CA LYS A 615 -2.73 5.83 13.32
C LYS A 615 -2.44 4.87 14.46
N LEU A 616 -1.26 4.96 15.08
CA LEU A 616 -0.83 4.05 16.14
C LEU A 616 -1.85 4.02 17.28
N TYR A 617 -2.23 5.19 17.80
CA TYR A 617 -3.14 5.26 18.94
C TYR A 617 -4.60 4.96 18.55
N LEU A 618 -5.03 5.25 17.32
CA LEU A 618 -6.33 4.78 16.82
C LEU A 618 -6.39 3.24 16.75
N ILE A 619 -5.37 2.60 16.19
CA ILE A 619 -5.28 1.14 16.07
C ILE A 619 -5.23 0.49 17.45
N GLN A 620 -4.37 0.99 18.34
CA GLN A 620 -4.20 0.42 19.68
C GLN A 620 -5.43 0.60 20.56
N ASN A 621 -6.20 1.68 20.39
CA ASN A 621 -7.23 2.02 21.36
C ASN A 621 -8.66 1.83 20.86
N SER A 622 -8.92 2.06 19.58
CA SER A 622 -10.28 2.29 19.10
C SER A 622 -10.78 1.18 18.19
N ILE A 623 -9.89 0.45 17.52
CA ILE A 623 -10.27 -0.47 16.43
C ILE A 623 -10.13 -1.93 16.87
N PHE A 624 -11.20 -2.70 16.66
CA PHE A 624 -11.29 -4.13 17.00
C PHE A 624 -11.98 -4.90 15.88
N GLY A 625 -11.57 -6.15 15.69
CA GLY A 625 -12.16 -7.04 14.69
C GLY A 625 -12.18 -8.49 15.16
N VAL A 626 -13.20 -9.22 14.74
CA VAL A 626 -13.30 -10.66 14.97
C VAL A 626 -13.69 -11.35 13.66
N ASP A 627 -13.04 -12.48 13.36
CA ASP A 627 -13.43 -13.34 12.25
C ASP A 627 -13.32 -14.81 12.66
N VAL A 628 -14.16 -15.66 12.07
CA VAL A 628 -14.08 -17.11 12.29
C VAL A 628 -12.85 -17.72 11.61
N GLN A 629 -12.34 -17.08 10.55
CA GLN A 629 -11.17 -17.52 9.81
C GLN A 629 -9.91 -16.82 10.33
N SER A 630 -8.97 -17.58 10.87
CA SER A 630 -7.70 -17.04 11.37
C SER A 630 -6.90 -16.29 10.31
N ILE A 631 -6.96 -16.75 9.05
CA ILE A 631 -6.27 -16.13 7.92
C ILE A 631 -6.82 -14.72 7.64
N ALA A 632 -8.14 -14.52 7.74
CA ALA A 632 -8.78 -13.21 7.59
C ALA A 632 -8.21 -12.19 8.61
N CYS A 633 -8.16 -12.58 9.89
CA CYS A 633 -7.55 -11.76 10.93
C CYS A 633 -6.07 -11.46 10.67
N GLN A 634 -5.29 -12.42 10.14
CA GLN A 634 -3.88 -12.20 9.81
C GLN A 634 -3.70 -11.16 8.69
N ILE A 635 -4.60 -11.16 7.70
CA ILE A 635 -4.57 -10.16 6.61
C ILE A 635 -4.96 -8.79 7.13
N ALA A 636 -5.98 -8.70 7.99
CA ALA A 636 -6.33 -7.44 8.62
C ALA A 636 -5.14 -6.87 9.39
N LYS A 637 -4.50 -7.66 10.27
CA LYS A 637 -3.29 -7.27 11.00
C LYS A 637 -2.18 -6.80 10.07
N LEU A 638 -1.93 -7.55 9.00
CA LEU A 638 -0.93 -7.22 7.98
C LEU A 638 -1.16 -5.84 7.34
N ARG A 639 -2.40 -5.51 6.98
CA ARG A 639 -2.74 -4.19 6.41
C ARG A 639 -2.51 -3.06 7.41
N PHE A 640 -2.89 -3.26 8.67
CA PHE A 640 -2.59 -2.30 9.74
C PHE A 640 -1.08 -2.11 9.95
N PHE A 641 -0.31 -3.19 9.90
CA PHE A 641 1.14 -3.14 9.99
C PHE A 641 1.79 -2.39 8.84
N ILE A 642 1.35 -2.64 7.61
CA ILE A 642 1.85 -1.89 6.44
C ILE A 642 1.49 -0.41 6.60
N SER A 643 0.23 -0.09 6.94
CA SER A 643 -0.23 1.30 7.13
C SER A 643 0.56 2.08 8.20
N LEU A 644 1.09 1.39 9.21
CA LEU A 644 1.98 1.99 10.22
C LEU A 644 3.44 2.06 9.75
N THR A 645 3.95 1.00 9.13
CA THR A 645 5.36 0.93 8.69
C THR A 645 5.68 2.02 7.68
N ILE A 646 4.71 2.39 6.85
CA ILE A 646 4.87 3.40 5.79
C ILE A 646 5.14 4.80 6.32
N GLU A 647 4.58 5.13 7.48
CA GLU A 647 4.76 6.43 8.11
C GLU A 647 6.11 6.56 8.82
N GLN A 648 6.93 5.50 8.79
CA GLN A 648 8.22 5.46 9.46
C GLN A 648 9.34 5.54 8.42
N GLU A 649 10.22 6.52 8.62
CA GLU A 649 11.43 6.69 7.82
C GLU A 649 12.65 6.20 8.62
N PRO A 650 13.54 5.38 7.99
CA PRO A 650 14.72 4.88 8.66
C PRO A 650 15.75 5.99 8.86
N GLU A 651 16.36 6.00 10.03
CA GLU A 651 17.53 6.79 10.37
C GLU A 651 18.78 5.89 10.31
N GLY A 652 19.94 6.47 9.99
CA GLY A 652 21.20 5.71 9.91
C GLY A 652 21.72 5.14 11.25
N ASP A 653 20.96 5.23 12.34
CA ASP A 653 21.32 4.69 13.65
C ASP A 653 20.86 3.23 13.82
N ILE A 654 21.74 2.31 13.46
CA ILE A 654 21.54 0.86 13.60
C ILE A 654 21.29 0.47 15.08
N GLY A 655 21.94 1.14 16.03
CA GLY A 655 21.86 0.80 17.46
C GLY A 655 20.48 1.02 18.05
N ASN A 656 19.72 1.96 17.48
CA ASN A 656 18.35 2.27 17.85
C ASN A 656 17.33 1.75 16.81
N ASN A 657 17.59 0.60 16.20
CA ASN A 657 16.68 -0.04 15.23
C ASN A 657 16.39 0.81 13.97
N PHE A 658 17.38 1.56 13.48
CA PHE A 658 17.17 2.59 12.44
C PHE A 658 16.14 3.63 12.85
N GLY A 659 15.89 3.75 14.15
CA GLY A 659 14.81 4.52 14.72
C GLY A 659 13.39 4.02 14.38
N ILE A 660 13.26 2.93 13.64
CA ILE A 660 11.98 2.30 13.36
C ILE A 660 11.39 1.78 14.66
N LYS A 661 10.17 2.18 14.98
CA LYS A 661 9.43 1.69 16.13
C LYS A 661 8.87 0.29 15.81
N PRO A 662 9.04 -0.68 16.72
CA PRO A 662 8.38 -1.97 16.59
C PRO A 662 6.86 -1.81 16.50
N LEU A 663 6.23 -2.69 15.72
CA LEU A 663 4.80 -2.67 15.49
C LEU A 663 4.02 -3.11 16.74
N PRO A 664 2.83 -2.55 16.97
CA PRO A 664 2.04 -2.87 18.14
C PRO A 664 1.58 -4.32 18.12
N ASN A 665 1.38 -4.91 19.30
CA ASN A 665 0.74 -6.22 19.37
C ASN A 665 -0.75 -6.12 19.02
N LEU A 666 -1.15 -6.75 17.90
CA LEU A 666 -2.53 -6.76 17.40
C LEU A 666 -3.30 -8.05 17.74
N GLU A 667 -2.72 -9.00 18.47
CA GLU A 667 -3.35 -10.28 18.80
C GLU A 667 -4.63 -10.13 19.62
N THR A 668 -4.71 -9.09 20.47
CA THR A 668 -5.90 -8.78 21.27
C THR A 668 -6.90 -7.88 20.55
N ARG A 669 -6.55 -7.36 19.36
CA ARG A 669 -7.39 -6.45 18.57
C ARG A 669 -8.13 -7.18 17.46
N PHE A 670 -7.45 -8.12 16.80
CA PHE A 670 -8.01 -8.95 15.75
C PHE A 670 -7.97 -10.41 16.16
N VAL A 671 -9.12 -10.94 16.58
CA VAL A 671 -9.22 -12.26 17.20
C VAL A 671 -9.91 -13.23 16.25
N ALA A 672 -9.30 -14.40 16.07
CA ALA A 672 -9.93 -15.51 15.37
C ALA A 672 -10.93 -16.21 16.29
N ALA A 673 -12.22 -15.90 16.16
CA ALA A 673 -13.28 -16.46 17.00
C ALA A 673 -14.64 -16.44 16.29
N ASN A 674 -15.58 -17.23 16.81
CA ASN A 674 -16.97 -17.15 16.39
C ASN A 674 -17.70 -16.09 17.22
N THR A 675 -18.10 -14.99 16.60
CA THR A 675 -18.77 -13.87 17.29
C THR A 675 -20.14 -14.20 17.87
N LEU A 676 -20.77 -15.28 17.41
CA LEU A 676 -22.08 -15.73 17.90
C LEU A 676 -21.97 -16.66 19.11
N ILE A 677 -20.76 -17.13 19.47
CA ILE A 677 -20.54 -18.10 20.53
C ILE A 677 -19.65 -17.47 21.61
N GLY A 678 -20.16 -17.40 22.84
CA GLY A 678 -19.36 -16.93 23.98
C GLY A 678 -18.14 -17.83 24.21
N LEU A 679 -16.97 -17.22 24.41
CA LEU A 679 -15.76 -17.95 24.76
C LEU A 679 -15.95 -18.66 26.11
N GLN A 680 -15.67 -19.96 26.18
CA GLN A 680 -15.60 -20.64 27.47
C GLN A 680 -14.38 -20.11 28.23
N LEU A 681 -14.61 -19.28 29.26
CA LEU A 681 -13.58 -18.62 30.07
C LEU A 681 -12.50 -19.59 30.63
N SER A 682 -12.83 -20.88 30.79
CA SER A 682 -11.91 -21.94 31.19
C SER A 682 -10.86 -22.30 30.11
N GLU A 683 -11.21 -22.18 28.83
CA GLU A 683 -10.31 -22.40 27.69
C GLU A 683 -9.56 -21.10 27.33
N THR A 684 -10.20 -19.94 27.47
CA THR A 684 -9.58 -18.62 27.24
C THR A 684 -8.47 -18.32 28.25
N ARG A 685 -8.57 -18.83 29.48
CA ARG A 685 -7.50 -18.71 30.48
C ARG A 685 -6.19 -19.34 30.00
N LEU A 686 -6.24 -20.40 29.19
CA LEU A 686 -5.07 -21.04 28.60
C LEU A 686 -4.48 -20.23 27.43
N LEU A 687 -5.33 -19.59 26.61
CA LEU A 687 -4.90 -18.65 25.56
C LEU A 687 -4.25 -17.38 26.13
N LEU A 688 -4.69 -16.92 27.30
CA LEU A 688 -4.08 -15.80 28.05
C LEU A 688 -2.88 -16.22 28.92
N GLN A 689 -2.57 -17.53 29.00
CA GLN A 689 -1.48 -18.10 29.80
C GLN A 689 -0.32 -18.66 28.96
N GLU A 690 -0.36 -18.58 27.62
CA GLU A 690 0.89 -18.74 26.86
C GLU A 690 1.80 -17.55 27.23
N ASP A 691 3.00 -17.86 27.71
CA ASP A 691 3.95 -16.95 28.40
C ASP A 691 4.24 -15.62 27.66
N THR A 692 3.89 -15.51 26.38
CA THR A 692 3.97 -14.28 25.57
C THR A 692 2.93 -13.21 25.94
N VAL A 693 1.82 -13.56 26.59
CA VAL A 693 0.78 -12.59 26.98
C VAL A 693 1.05 -11.99 28.37
N GLN A 694 1.65 -12.74 29.29
CA GLN A 694 1.91 -12.25 30.66
C GLN A 694 3.10 -11.29 30.78
N GLN A 695 3.95 -11.17 29.76
CA GLN A 695 5.04 -10.18 29.76
C GLN A 695 4.59 -8.78 29.31
N LEU A 696 3.31 -8.59 28.96
CA LEU A 696 2.74 -7.30 28.53
C LEU A 696 1.60 -6.80 29.45
N TRP A 697 1.49 -7.31 30.67
CA TRP A 697 0.59 -6.78 31.71
C TRP A 697 1.37 -6.21 32.89
#